data_AF-A0A0X8KAG6-F1
#
_entry.id   AF-A0A0X8KAG6-F1
#
_cell.length_a   1.000
_cell.length_b   1.000
_cell.length_c   1.000
_cell.angle_alpha   90.00
_cell.angle_beta   90.00
_cell.angle_gamma   90.00
#
_symmetry.space_group_name_H-M   'P 1'
#
loop_
_entity.id
_entity.type
_entity.pdbx_description
1 polymer ?
#
loop_
_entity_poly.entity_id
_entity_poly.type
_entity_poly.pdbx_seq_one_letter_code
_entity_poly.pdbx_strand_id
1 'polypeptide(L)'
;MQDDDFSTFWHNNEQASALFYDLLARAEQGAYDDDFLIQLATYRKAGGDAAHADIFAAQYLLANGDAESAVICGERAFRLRAVEPALWAVLRRAYTATARYADALVMQAYTAKLLNLPLTLPTDIPRSALTPEVLDRLSVAMGSPSFAPLALSRISCDGEHGLCASEGVFAGEYIPAPHASHPPYYVAAYTEQEQQGDKVWLLQTIQDAAGFAYNVGGGFTYELIRASRAPGYAEIHCTGETVLPIIGVSAFQNLHIKTSSVDQDTPLAPATPNFFRLCEDTHLSSDHDFLVGAPIAIGHSSTRRPLVLNILADALSWEVVRTHFAEWMPNTARFFAQGAIFDQHFSASEYTYPSLSTIETGMYPHHNQIFNDTLAVLLNPAYIPLSERMRTCGYATANLMGEGSGVYNGATRGFDRLVIAPYHLFAYEAAERTIRYLEGLRDADHFIYLHTLDAHPWPYPRFQITASTQARLPLEERLSGARSNSPSPYLQSTELSMAAYIQGIRDLDRALGTLFSYLEQHYTPDEYLVSLYSDHGVPIFSKHHYIVSPDMTHTAWMMRGAGVPAGITVSEMTSTVDIYPTLAYLLHFPVGEHVDGVLPQIFGGSGREIAFSNSLYPGRTYCLRARTREHTFHLESTDALLPNGTVDLARAVTACYPRSEEGIAGREIDDPALRAFFYPHVRDFLTGIASNGEIFPPPKEA
;
A
#
# COMPACT_ATOMS: atom_id res chain seq x y z
N MET A 1 -25.35 29.52 -6.39
CA MET A 1 -24.27 29.77 -7.34
C MET A 1 -24.15 31.27 -7.50
N GLN A 2 -23.17 31.88 -6.83
CA GLN A 2 -22.62 33.15 -7.31
C GLN A 2 -22.04 32.87 -8.70
N ASP A 3 -22.13 33.83 -9.61
CA ASP A 3 -21.34 33.83 -10.84
C ASP A 3 -19.86 33.83 -10.43
N ASP A 4 -19.24 32.65 -10.45
CA ASP A 4 -17.83 32.49 -10.13
C ASP A 4 -17.02 32.96 -11.35
N ASP A 5 -16.33 34.08 -11.20
CA ASP A 5 -15.50 34.66 -12.26
C ASP A 5 -14.13 33.98 -12.37
N PHE A 6 -13.87 32.96 -11.53
CA PHE A 6 -12.62 32.22 -11.43
C PHE A 6 -11.39 33.13 -11.20
N SER A 7 -11.58 34.33 -10.62
CA SER A 7 -10.48 35.23 -10.25
C SER A 7 -9.70 34.70 -9.05
N THR A 8 -10.37 33.97 -8.15
CA THR A 8 -9.78 33.36 -6.96
C THR A 8 -9.93 31.84 -7.03
N PHE A 9 -8.84 31.12 -6.77
CA PHE A 9 -8.86 29.66 -6.84
C PHE A 9 -9.73 29.03 -5.76
N TRP A 10 -9.60 29.45 -4.50
CA TRP A 10 -10.32 28.81 -3.39
C TRP A 10 -10.84 29.85 -2.40
N HIS A 11 -12.08 29.67 -1.95
CA HIS A 11 -12.69 30.42 -0.85
C HIS A 11 -13.14 29.45 0.22
N ASN A 12 -12.70 29.66 1.45
CA ASN A 12 -13.21 28.90 2.58
C ASN A 12 -14.67 29.24 2.83
N ASN A 13 -15.43 28.25 3.27
CA ASN A 13 -16.78 28.45 3.76
C ASN A 13 -16.73 29.06 5.17
N GLU A 14 -16.64 30.39 5.25
CA GLU A 14 -16.53 31.12 6.52
C GLU A 14 -17.72 30.83 7.46
N GLN A 15 -18.91 30.62 6.90
CA GLN A 15 -20.08 30.25 7.68
C GLN A 15 -19.91 28.88 8.35
N ALA A 16 -19.53 27.84 7.58
CA ALA A 16 -19.27 26.51 8.15
C ALA A 16 -18.15 26.54 9.19
N SER A 17 -17.06 27.26 8.91
CA SER A 17 -15.93 27.44 9.84
C SER A 17 -16.37 28.10 11.15
N ALA A 18 -17.16 29.18 11.10
CA ALA A 18 -17.68 29.83 12.31
C ALA A 18 -18.61 28.91 13.12
N LEU A 19 -19.47 28.14 12.44
CA LEU A 19 -20.35 27.16 13.09
C LEU A 19 -19.55 26.01 13.74
N PHE A 20 -18.46 25.56 13.10
CA PHE A 20 -17.53 24.58 13.66
C PHE A 20 -16.90 25.07 14.96
N TYR A 21 -16.38 26.30 14.98
CA TYR A 21 -15.75 26.85 16.19
C TYR A 21 -16.76 27.14 17.31
N ASP A 22 -18.00 27.48 16.99
CA ASP A 22 -19.08 27.57 17.99
C ASP A 22 -19.40 26.19 18.61
N LEU A 23 -19.51 25.14 17.79
CA LEU A 23 -19.69 23.76 18.26
C LEU A 23 -18.51 23.30 19.13
N LEU A 24 -17.28 23.61 18.70
CA LEU A 24 -16.08 23.29 19.46
C LEU A 24 -16.10 23.98 20.83
N ALA A 25 -16.41 25.29 20.88
CA ALA A 25 -16.48 26.03 22.14
C ALA A 25 -17.53 25.47 23.10
N ARG A 26 -18.71 25.06 22.58
CA ARG A 26 -19.74 24.39 23.37
C ARG A 26 -19.29 23.02 23.89
N ALA A 27 -18.66 22.23 23.03
CA ALA A 27 -18.13 20.91 23.39
C ALA A 27 -17.07 21.00 24.49
N GLU A 28 -16.17 22.01 24.43
CA GLU A 28 -15.18 22.28 25.46
C GLU A 28 -15.78 22.72 26.80
N GLN A 29 -16.95 23.35 26.78
CA GLN A 29 -17.72 23.72 27.99
C GLN A 29 -18.60 22.58 28.52
N GLY A 30 -18.67 21.45 27.81
CA GLY A 30 -19.59 20.35 28.13
C GLY A 30 -21.07 20.67 27.87
N ALA A 31 -21.36 21.68 27.06
CA ALA A 31 -22.71 22.13 26.74
C ALA A 31 -23.30 21.30 25.59
N TYR A 32 -23.81 20.11 25.90
CA TYR A 32 -24.43 19.17 24.97
C TYR A 32 -25.96 19.15 25.13
N ASP A 33 -26.61 20.28 24.87
CA ASP A 33 -28.06 20.51 24.98
C ASP A 33 -28.75 20.62 23.60
N ASP A 34 -30.04 20.98 23.59
CA ASP A 34 -30.82 21.15 22.36
C ASP A 34 -30.22 22.23 21.43
N ASP A 35 -29.59 23.27 21.99
CA ASP A 35 -28.94 24.32 21.20
C ASP A 35 -27.71 23.77 20.46
N PHE A 36 -26.95 22.84 21.09
CA PHE A 36 -25.87 22.13 20.41
C PHE A 36 -26.37 21.36 19.18
N LEU A 37 -27.51 20.65 19.30
CA LEU A 37 -28.09 19.92 18.18
C LEU A 37 -28.58 20.85 17.05
N ILE A 38 -29.20 21.98 17.39
CA ILE A 38 -29.62 22.99 16.42
C ILE A 38 -28.39 23.52 15.67
N GLN A 39 -27.32 23.80 16.40
CA GLN A 39 -26.08 24.29 15.82
C GLN A 39 -25.42 23.24 14.91
N LEU A 40 -25.39 21.97 15.32
CA LEU A 40 -24.85 20.87 14.53
C LEU A 40 -25.66 20.65 13.25
N ALA A 41 -26.99 20.72 13.33
CA ALA A 41 -27.85 20.66 12.15
C ALA A 41 -27.62 21.86 11.20
N THR A 42 -27.32 23.04 11.76
CA THR A 42 -27.00 24.24 10.98
C THR A 42 -25.64 24.11 10.30
N TYR A 43 -24.62 23.57 10.98
CA TYR A 43 -23.31 23.27 10.41
C TYR A 43 -23.41 22.30 9.23
N ARG A 44 -24.15 21.20 9.38
CA ARG A 44 -24.42 20.26 8.28
C ARG A 44 -25.12 20.92 7.08
N LYS A 45 -26.14 21.75 7.34
CA LYS A 45 -26.86 22.49 6.28
C LYS A 45 -25.99 23.53 5.57
N ALA A 46 -25.01 24.10 6.28
CA ALA A 46 -24.06 25.06 5.73
C ALA A 46 -22.94 24.39 4.91
N GLY A 47 -22.93 23.06 4.76
CA GLY A 47 -21.89 22.35 4.02
C GLY A 47 -20.63 22.08 4.84
N GLY A 48 -20.76 21.94 6.17
CA GLY A 48 -19.68 21.49 7.03
C GLY A 48 -19.18 20.08 6.70
N ASP A 49 -17.93 19.78 7.06
CA ASP A 49 -17.31 18.47 6.86
C ASP A 49 -18.11 17.37 7.57
N ALA A 50 -18.39 16.30 6.84
CA ALA A 50 -19.25 15.22 7.31
C ALA A 50 -18.60 14.44 8.48
N ALA A 51 -17.28 14.24 8.46
CA ALA A 51 -16.57 13.57 9.55
C ALA A 51 -16.57 14.45 10.80
N HIS A 52 -16.33 15.76 10.67
CA HIS A 52 -16.44 16.71 11.78
C HIS A 52 -17.84 16.71 12.41
N ALA A 53 -18.89 16.75 11.58
CA ALA A 53 -20.26 16.70 12.06
C ALA A 53 -20.58 15.41 12.83
N ASP A 54 -20.02 14.28 12.39
CA ASP A 54 -20.18 12.99 13.05
C ASP A 54 -19.37 12.85 14.34
N ILE A 55 -18.20 13.47 14.42
CA ILE A 55 -17.43 13.60 15.68
C ILE A 55 -18.26 14.38 16.71
N PHE A 56 -18.80 15.55 16.34
CA PHE A 56 -19.66 16.32 17.23
C PHE A 56 -20.95 15.57 17.62
N ALA A 57 -21.56 14.85 16.69
CA ALA A 57 -22.71 14.00 16.98
C ALA A 57 -22.36 12.90 18.01
N ALA A 58 -21.22 12.23 17.83
CA ALA A 58 -20.75 11.22 18.77
C ALA A 58 -20.46 11.80 20.15
N GLN A 59 -19.86 13.00 20.24
CA GLN A 59 -19.61 13.70 21.50
C GLN A 59 -20.93 14.02 22.23
N TYR A 60 -21.93 14.56 21.51
CA TYR A 60 -23.26 14.84 22.05
C TYR A 60 -23.95 13.58 22.59
N LEU A 61 -23.98 12.51 21.79
CA LEU A 61 -24.63 11.25 22.14
C LEU A 61 -23.99 10.63 23.38
N LEU A 62 -22.66 10.62 23.43
CA LEU A 62 -21.92 10.10 24.57
C LEU A 62 -22.16 10.92 25.85
N ALA A 63 -22.21 12.25 25.75
CA ALA A 63 -22.52 13.12 26.90
C ALA A 63 -23.93 12.88 27.46
N ASN A 64 -24.87 12.46 26.60
CA ASN A 64 -26.25 12.15 26.96
C ASN A 64 -26.48 10.66 27.28
N GLY A 65 -25.41 9.86 27.42
CA GLY A 65 -25.48 8.46 27.84
C GLY A 65 -25.81 7.45 26.75
N ASP A 66 -25.83 7.85 25.47
CA ASP A 66 -26.06 6.97 24.33
C ASP A 66 -24.73 6.57 23.65
N ALA A 67 -24.00 5.68 24.32
CA ALA A 67 -22.69 5.22 23.83
C ALA A 67 -22.80 4.38 22.54
N GLU A 68 -23.88 3.62 22.36
CA GLU A 68 -24.07 2.77 21.17
C GLU A 68 -24.25 3.63 19.91
N SER A 69 -25.10 4.65 19.96
CA SER A 69 -25.25 5.58 18.82
C SER A 69 -23.99 6.43 18.61
N ALA A 70 -23.26 6.77 19.68
CA ALA A 70 -21.98 7.46 19.57
C ALA A 70 -20.94 6.63 18.81
N VAL A 71 -20.88 5.32 19.07
CA VAL A 71 -20.06 4.37 18.29
C VAL A 71 -20.45 4.40 16.82
N ILE A 72 -21.74 4.37 16.49
CA ILE A 72 -22.19 4.40 15.08
C ILE A 72 -21.74 5.69 14.37
N CYS A 73 -21.90 6.85 15.01
CA CYS A 73 -21.45 8.12 14.43
C CYS A 73 -19.92 8.17 14.31
N GLY A 74 -19.19 7.74 15.36
CA GLY A 74 -17.74 7.69 15.35
C GLY A 74 -17.18 6.75 14.29
N GLU A 75 -17.72 5.53 14.14
CA GLU A 75 -17.28 4.61 13.08
C GLU A 75 -17.60 5.14 11.67
N ARG A 76 -18.70 5.90 11.51
CA ARG A 76 -19.00 6.59 10.24
C ARG A 76 -17.96 7.68 9.95
N ALA A 77 -17.60 8.51 10.93
CA ALA A 77 -16.51 9.47 10.80
C ALA A 77 -15.16 8.77 10.50
N PHE A 78 -14.87 7.64 11.14
CA PHE A 78 -13.64 6.88 10.92
C PHE A 78 -13.50 6.36 9.50
N ARG A 79 -14.60 5.95 8.86
CA ARG A 79 -14.58 5.52 7.46
C ARG A 79 -14.34 6.67 6.47
N LEU A 80 -14.72 7.89 6.85
CA LEU A 80 -14.49 9.09 6.05
C LEU A 80 -13.08 9.66 6.28
N ARG A 81 -12.58 9.58 7.51
CA ARG A 81 -11.34 10.19 7.97
C ARG A 81 -10.75 9.36 9.10
N ALA A 82 -9.88 8.44 8.73
CA ALA A 82 -9.43 7.39 9.66
C ALA A 82 -8.32 7.87 10.61
N VAL A 83 -7.61 8.94 10.24
CA VAL A 83 -6.63 9.63 11.08
C VAL A 83 -7.24 10.92 11.58
N GLU A 84 -7.75 10.95 12.81
CA GLU A 84 -8.25 12.19 13.44
C GLU A 84 -8.23 12.03 14.97
N PRO A 85 -7.36 12.74 15.70
CA PRO A 85 -7.25 12.59 17.16
C PRO A 85 -8.55 12.86 17.91
N ALA A 86 -9.35 13.84 17.49
CA ALA A 86 -10.63 14.12 18.13
C ALA A 86 -11.63 12.95 17.97
N LEU A 87 -11.59 12.29 16.82
CA LEU A 87 -12.36 11.09 16.52
C LEU A 87 -11.91 9.92 17.39
N TRP A 88 -10.61 9.65 17.45
CA TRP A 88 -10.08 8.55 18.26
C TRP A 88 -10.39 8.76 19.75
N ALA A 89 -10.35 10.00 20.25
CA ALA A 89 -10.70 10.31 21.62
C ALA A 89 -12.17 10.01 21.94
N VAL A 90 -13.11 10.37 21.07
CA VAL A 90 -14.53 10.06 21.28
C VAL A 90 -14.81 8.56 21.11
N LEU A 91 -14.21 7.90 20.12
CA LEU A 91 -14.33 6.45 19.93
C LEU A 91 -13.75 5.66 21.09
N ARG A 92 -12.59 6.04 21.64
CA ARG A 92 -12.00 5.42 22.83
C ARG A 92 -13.02 5.38 23.96
N ARG A 93 -13.65 6.52 24.27
CA ARG A 93 -14.64 6.63 25.35
C ARG A 93 -15.92 5.84 25.04
N ALA A 94 -16.42 5.92 23.81
CA ALA A 94 -17.63 5.22 23.39
C ALA A 94 -17.45 3.70 23.38
N TYR A 95 -16.29 3.21 22.93
CA TYR A 95 -15.91 1.80 23.00
C TYR A 95 -15.73 1.31 24.45
N THR A 96 -15.10 2.10 25.32
CA THR A 96 -15.02 1.75 26.75
C THR A 96 -16.41 1.64 27.38
N ALA A 97 -17.31 2.59 27.11
CA ALA A 97 -18.68 2.58 27.63
C ALA A 97 -19.53 1.40 27.11
N THR A 98 -19.17 0.84 25.95
CA THR A 98 -19.80 -0.35 25.35
C THR A 98 -19.00 -1.64 25.58
N ALA A 99 -18.00 -1.61 26.48
CA ALA A 99 -17.11 -2.73 26.81
C ALA A 99 -16.30 -3.32 25.63
N ARG A 100 -16.13 -2.54 24.54
CA ARG A 100 -15.26 -2.84 23.39
C ARG A 100 -13.81 -2.43 23.69
N TYR A 101 -13.25 -2.93 24.78
CA TYR A 101 -11.96 -2.46 25.31
C TYR A 101 -10.78 -2.61 24.35
N ALA A 102 -10.75 -3.67 23.53
CA ALA A 102 -9.71 -3.86 22.53
C ALA A 102 -9.68 -2.73 21.50
N ASP A 103 -10.85 -2.32 21.00
CA ASP A 103 -10.98 -1.22 20.04
C ASP A 103 -10.64 0.12 20.69
N ALA A 104 -11.06 0.32 21.95
CA ALA A 104 -10.70 1.50 22.72
C ALA A 104 -9.17 1.67 22.88
N LEU A 105 -8.46 0.58 23.22
CA LEU A 105 -7.01 0.60 23.36
C LEU A 105 -6.30 0.86 22.02
N VAL A 106 -6.83 0.37 20.89
CA VAL A 106 -6.28 0.67 19.56
C VAL A 106 -6.43 2.16 19.22
N MET A 107 -7.57 2.79 19.52
CA MET A 107 -7.74 4.25 19.33
C MET A 107 -6.73 5.05 20.17
N GLN A 108 -6.46 4.60 21.41
CA GLN A 108 -5.45 5.20 22.26
C GLN A 108 -4.03 4.97 21.72
N ALA A 109 -3.72 3.78 21.21
CA ALA A 109 -2.44 3.48 20.58
C ALA A 109 -2.17 4.38 19.37
N TYR A 110 -3.15 4.61 18.50
CA TYR A 110 -3.00 5.57 17.39
C TYR A 110 -2.72 6.98 17.88
N THR A 111 -3.41 7.42 18.94
CA THR A 111 -3.18 8.74 19.56
C THR A 111 -1.77 8.84 20.14
N ALA A 112 -1.34 7.86 20.93
CA ALA A 112 -0.01 7.80 21.53
C ALA A 112 1.08 7.77 20.46
N LYS A 113 0.90 6.96 19.40
CA LYS A 113 1.81 6.88 18.26
C LYS A 113 1.96 8.23 17.55
N LEU A 114 0.84 8.87 17.22
CA LEU A 114 0.85 10.16 16.51
C LEU A 114 1.52 11.27 17.33
N LEU A 115 1.26 11.30 18.64
CA LEU A 115 1.85 12.29 19.56
C LEU A 115 3.24 11.92 20.05
N ASN A 116 3.78 10.76 19.63
CA ASN A 116 5.05 10.20 20.09
C ASN A 116 5.14 10.10 21.63
N LEU A 117 4.06 9.60 22.25
CA LEU A 117 3.93 9.37 23.68
C LEU A 117 3.96 7.86 23.99
N PRO A 118 4.42 7.46 25.20
CA PRO A 118 4.27 6.08 25.66
C PRO A 118 2.80 5.66 25.75
N LEU A 119 2.50 4.43 25.34
CA LEU A 119 1.18 3.84 25.53
C LEU A 119 1.01 3.41 26.99
N THR A 120 -0.08 3.82 27.63
CA THR A 120 -0.41 3.46 29.01
C THR A 120 -1.79 2.80 29.08
N LEU A 121 -2.01 1.92 30.07
CA LEU A 121 -3.31 1.31 30.31
C LEU A 121 -4.21 2.31 31.07
N PRO A 122 -5.35 2.74 30.50
CA PRO A 122 -6.29 3.62 31.19
C PRO A 122 -6.89 2.97 32.43
N THR A 123 -7.21 3.79 33.44
CA THR A 123 -7.86 3.32 34.68
C THR A 123 -9.29 2.83 34.48
N ASP A 124 -9.95 3.26 33.40
CA ASP A 124 -11.31 2.86 33.01
C ASP A 124 -11.35 1.56 32.19
N ILE A 125 -10.21 0.96 31.87
CA ILE A 125 -10.11 -0.31 31.16
C ILE A 125 -9.51 -1.39 32.07
N PRO A 126 -10.19 -2.52 32.31
CA PRO A 126 -9.68 -3.56 33.19
C PRO A 126 -8.45 -4.25 32.57
N ARG A 127 -7.47 -4.61 33.41
CA ARG A 127 -6.27 -5.35 32.97
C ARG A 127 -6.59 -6.67 32.26
N SER A 128 -7.72 -7.30 32.57
CA SER A 128 -8.19 -8.52 31.89
C SER A 128 -8.50 -8.31 30.40
N ALA A 129 -8.61 -7.07 29.92
CA ALA A 129 -8.74 -6.76 28.50
C ALA A 129 -7.43 -6.93 27.71
N LEU A 130 -6.28 -6.98 28.39
CA LEU A 130 -4.96 -7.17 27.75
C LEU A 130 -4.70 -8.64 27.43
N THR A 131 -5.47 -9.20 26.51
CA THR A 131 -5.22 -10.54 25.95
C THR A 131 -4.00 -10.50 25.01
N PRO A 132 -3.35 -11.65 24.72
CA PRO A 132 -2.28 -11.70 23.72
C PRO A 132 -2.67 -11.08 22.37
N GLU A 133 -3.88 -11.39 21.88
CA GLU A 133 -4.41 -10.82 20.64
C GLU A 133 -4.51 -9.29 20.69
N VAL A 134 -4.92 -8.72 21.84
CA VAL A 134 -4.97 -7.26 22.01
C VAL A 134 -3.57 -6.68 22.00
N LEU A 135 -2.60 -7.29 22.70
CA LEU A 135 -1.21 -6.84 22.69
C LEU A 135 -0.60 -6.89 21.28
N ASP A 136 -0.94 -7.88 20.47
CA ASP A 136 -0.53 -7.98 19.07
C ASP A 136 -1.15 -6.85 18.23
N ARG A 137 -2.46 -6.58 18.39
CA ARG A 137 -3.13 -5.45 17.73
C ARG A 137 -2.50 -4.10 18.11
N LEU A 138 -2.14 -3.92 19.38
CA LEU A 138 -1.44 -2.72 19.85
C LEU A 138 -0.02 -2.63 19.28
N SER A 139 0.65 -3.77 19.08
CA SER A 139 1.97 -3.82 18.44
C SER A 139 1.94 -3.30 17.00
N VAL A 140 0.87 -3.62 16.26
CA VAL A 140 0.66 -3.08 14.91
C VAL A 140 0.30 -1.59 14.97
N ALA A 141 -0.63 -1.19 15.85
CA ALA A 141 -1.08 0.20 15.95
C ALA A 141 0.05 1.17 16.37
N MET A 142 0.96 0.74 17.24
CA MET A 142 2.16 1.50 17.66
C MET A 142 3.35 1.35 16.70
N GLY A 143 3.27 0.44 15.73
CA GLY A 143 4.33 0.07 14.80
C GLY A 143 4.52 1.06 13.64
N SER A 144 5.06 0.57 12.52
CA SER A 144 5.11 1.27 11.24
C SER A 144 4.30 0.48 10.22
N PRO A 145 3.59 1.15 9.29
CA PRO A 145 2.83 0.47 8.27
C PRO A 145 3.66 -0.25 7.19
N SER A 146 4.96 0.05 7.04
CA SER A 146 5.75 -0.29 5.84
C SER A 146 6.73 -1.45 5.96
N PHE A 147 6.71 -2.23 7.05
CA PHE A 147 7.77 -3.22 7.31
C PHE A 147 7.27 -4.55 7.89
N ALA A 148 6.03 -4.94 7.64
CA ALA A 148 5.56 -6.24 8.09
C ALA A 148 6.50 -7.37 7.59
N PRO A 149 6.81 -8.39 8.41
CA PRO A 149 6.26 -8.69 9.73
C PRO A 149 7.02 -8.05 10.92
N LEU A 150 7.92 -7.09 10.68
CA LEU A 150 8.61 -6.39 11.77
C LEU A 150 7.60 -5.59 12.61
N ALA A 151 7.73 -5.68 13.92
CA ALA A 151 6.96 -4.93 14.89
C ALA A 151 7.91 -3.96 15.60
N LEU A 152 8.07 -2.74 15.04
CA LEU A 152 8.99 -1.74 15.61
C LEU A 152 8.64 -1.33 17.05
N SER A 153 7.40 -1.60 17.47
CA SER A 153 6.94 -1.41 18.84
C SER A 153 6.09 -2.62 19.24
N ARG A 154 6.72 -3.77 19.48
CA ARG A 154 6.08 -4.95 20.05
C ARG A 154 5.65 -4.65 21.48
N ILE A 155 4.34 -4.63 21.70
CA ILE A 155 3.71 -4.32 22.97
C ILE A 155 3.59 -5.59 23.81
N SER A 156 4.01 -5.50 25.06
CA SER A 156 3.84 -6.53 26.09
C SER A 156 3.28 -5.91 27.37
N CYS A 157 2.88 -6.73 28.32
CA CYS A 157 2.44 -6.26 29.63
C CYS A 157 3.13 -7.04 30.75
N ASP A 158 3.73 -6.32 31.69
CA ASP A 158 4.33 -6.89 32.89
C ASP A 158 3.66 -6.38 34.18
N GLY A 159 3.92 -7.05 35.30
CA GLY A 159 3.32 -6.74 36.60
C GLY A 159 3.78 -5.42 37.24
N GLU A 160 4.96 -4.93 36.88
CA GLU A 160 5.72 -3.88 37.58
C GLU A 160 5.67 -2.53 36.84
N HIS A 161 5.72 -2.57 35.51
CA HIS A 161 5.82 -1.43 34.61
C HIS A 161 4.56 -1.21 33.75
N GLY A 162 3.61 -2.16 33.74
CA GLY A 162 2.37 -2.03 32.96
C GLY A 162 2.58 -2.40 31.49
N LEU A 163 2.18 -1.53 30.56
CA LEU A 163 2.41 -1.74 29.12
C LEU A 163 3.84 -1.32 28.77
N CYS A 164 4.55 -2.20 28.07
CA CYS A 164 5.94 -2.01 27.66
C CYS A 164 6.06 -2.18 26.14
N ALA A 165 6.99 -1.46 25.52
CA ALA A 165 7.27 -1.53 24.09
C ALA A 165 8.74 -1.91 23.85
N SER A 166 8.98 -2.85 22.94
CA SER A 166 10.33 -3.20 22.46
C SER A 166 10.33 -3.38 20.95
N GLU A 167 11.50 -3.33 20.32
CA GLU A 167 11.63 -3.80 18.94
C GLU A 167 11.35 -5.31 18.87
N GLY A 168 10.76 -5.78 17.77
CA GLY A 168 10.54 -7.21 17.56
C GLY A 168 10.00 -7.51 16.17
N VAL A 169 9.51 -8.74 16.01
CA VAL A 169 8.94 -9.28 14.78
C VAL A 169 7.82 -10.25 15.14
N PHE A 170 6.81 -10.36 14.28
CA PHE A 170 5.92 -11.52 14.33
C PHE A 170 6.63 -12.68 13.65
N ALA A 171 7.07 -13.69 14.38
CA ALA A 171 7.82 -14.82 13.83
C ALA A 171 7.36 -16.15 14.42
N GLY A 172 6.98 -17.10 13.56
CA GLY A 172 6.41 -18.37 14.03
C GLY A 172 5.01 -18.21 14.65
N GLU A 173 4.33 -17.11 14.34
CA GLU A 173 3.04 -16.71 14.88
C GLU A 173 2.19 -16.00 13.82
N TYR A 174 0.95 -15.67 14.16
CA TYR A 174 0.03 -14.98 13.27
C TYR A 174 0.16 -13.45 13.39
N ILE A 175 0.06 -12.76 12.26
CA ILE A 175 -0.17 -11.31 12.25
C ILE A 175 -1.63 -11.06 12.66
N PRO A 176 -1.91 -10.13 13.59
CA PRO A 176 -3.27 -9.81 13.99
C PRO A 176 -4.05 -9.25 12.80
N ALA A 177 -5.24 -9.80 12.57
CA ALA A 177 -6.07 -9.46 11.43
C ALA A 177 -7.52 -9.18 11.87
N PRO A 178 -7.77 -8.03 12.52
CA PRO A 178 -9.11 -7.63 12.91
C PRO A 178 -9.96 -7.52 11.64
N HIS A 179 -11.07 -8.25 11.58
CA HIS A 179 -12.01 -8.32 10.43
C HIS A 179 -11.60 -9.19 9.23
N ALA A 180 -10.66 -10.13 9.38
CA ALA A 180 -10.35 -11.05 8.29
C ALA A 180 -11.49 -12.04 8.01
N SER A 181 -11.98 -12.07 6.77
CA SER A 181 -12.88 -13.11 6.24
C SER A 181 -12.16 -14.45 5.97
N HIS A 182 -10.84 -14.46 6.09
CA HIS A 182 -9.95 -15.58 5.79
C HIS A 182 -8.97 -15.81 6.94
N PRO A 183 -8.35 -17.01 7.03
CA PRO A 183 -7.32 -17.27 8.03
C PRO A 183 -6.23 -16.20 8.00
N PRO A 184 -5.73 -15.73 9.17
CA PRO A 184 -4.67 -14.72 9.24
C PRO A 184 -3.36 -15.21 8.61
N TYR A 185 -2.47 -14.27 8.31
CA TYR A 185 -1.12 -14.62 7.84
C TYR A 185 -0.31 -15.19 9.00
N TYR A 186 0.20 -16.41 8.84
CA TYR A 186 1.25 -16.96 9.66
C TYR A 186 2.60 -16.53 9.11
N VAL A 187 3.51 -16.08 9.97
CA VAL A 187 4.86 -15.67 9.56
C VAL A 187 5.82 -16.84 9.65
N ALA A 188 6.13 -17.40 8.48
CA ALA A 188 7.11 -18.44 8.27
C ALA A 188 8.43 -17.84 7.75
N ALA A 189 9.42 -18.70 7.51
CA ALA A 189 10.67 -18.38 6.87
C ALA A 189 10.65 -18.84 5.41
N TYR A 190 11.08 -17.97 4.49
CA TYR A 190 11.33 -18.39 3.12
C TYR A 190 12.64 -19.18 3.08
N THR A 191 12.55 -20.46 2.70
CA THR A 191 13.74 -21.29 2.45
C THR A 191 13.59 -21.99 1.11
N GLU A 192 14.52 -21.73 0.19
CA GLU A 192 14.56 -22.41 -1.10
C GLU A 192 16.03 -22.63 -1.49
N GLN A 193 16.42 -23.88 -1.74
CA GLN A 193 17.81 -24.29 -2.03
C GLN A 193 18.83 -24.03 -0.90
N GLU A 194 18.40 -24.08 0.36
CA GLU A 194 19.24 -23.84 1.54
C GLU A 194 19.11 -24.99 2.58
N GLN A 195 19.93 -24.96 3.64
CA GLN A 195 19.89 -25.96 4.71
C GLN A 195 18.60 -25.84 5.54
N GLN A 196 17.88 -26.95 5.72
CA GLN A 196 16.67 -26.97 6.55
C GLN A 196 16.94 -26.49 7.97
N GLY A 197 16.10 -25.57 8.46
CA GLY A 197 16.21 -24.99 9.80
C GLY A 197 17.22 -23.87 9.97
N ASP A 198 18.06 -23.58 8.95
CA ASP A 198 19.06 -22.50 9.03
C ASP A 198 18.42 -21.12 9.26
N LYS A 199 17.38 -20.78 8.51
CA LYS A 199 16.65 -19.51 8.71
C LYS A 199 15.97 -19.44 10.08
N VAL A 200 15.43 -20.54 10.59
CA VAL A 200 14.82 -20.55 11.93
C VAL A 200 15.89 -20.27 12.99
N TRP A 201 17.04 -20.94 12.90
CA TRP A 201 18.17 -20.69 13.79
C TRP A 201 18.68 -19.25 13.68
N LEU A 202 18.83 -18.73 12.45
CA LEU A 202 19.26 -17.35 12.20
C LEU A 202 18.32 -16.37 12.87
N LEU A 203 17.01 -16.49 12.63
CA LEU A 203 16.00 -15.58 13.19
C LEU A 203 16.00 -15.63 14.71
N GLN A 204 16.02 -16.82 15.31
CA GLN A 204 16.14 -16.98 16.77
C GLN A 204 17.40 -16.34 17.34
N THR A 205 18.48 -16.27 16.56
CA THR A 205 19.75 -15.66 16.97
C THR A 205 19.72 -14.14 16.89
N ILE A 206 19.00 -13.56 15.91
CA ILE A 206 19.06 -12.12 15.62
C ILE A 206 17.83 -11.32 16.04
N GLN A 207 16.67 -11.94 16.27
CA GLN A 207 15.40 -11.23 16.52
C GLN A 207 15.42 -10.32 17.75
N ASP A 208 16.20 -10.67 18.77
CA ASP A 208 16.37 -9.90 20.01
C ASP A 208 17.65 -9.04 20.01
N ALA A 209 18.38 -9.01 18.89
CA ALA A 209 19.60 -8.23 18.79
C ALA A 209 19.29 -6.72 18.81
N ALA A 210 20.14 -5.94 19.49
CA ALA A 210 19.99 -4.49 19.53
C ALA A 210 20.03 -3.89 18.10
N GLY A 211 19.01 -3.12 17.74
CA GLY A 211 18.87 -2.52 16.42
C GLY A 211 18.39 -3.49 15.35
N PHE A 212 17.77 -4.62 15.71
CA PHE A 212 17.18 -5.57 14.76
C PHE A 212 16.17 -4.88 13.83
N ALA A 213 15.28 -4.03 14.35
CA ALA A 213 14.32 -3.31 13.51
C ALA A 213 15.00 -2.23 12.66
N TYR A 214 15.98 -1.51 13.22
CA TYR A 214 16.78 -0.52 12.48
C TYR A 214 17.52 -1.12 11.29
N ASN A 215 18.06 -2.34 11.44
CA ASN A 215 18.71 -3.12 10.38
C ASN A 215 17.72 -3.97 9.58
N VAL A 216 16.42 -3.73 9.74
CA VAL A 216 15.34 -4.27 8.91
C VAL A 216 15.35 -5.80 8.88
N GLY A 217 15.55 -6.39 10.06
CA GLY A 217 15.61 -7.84 10.22
C GLY A 217 16.89 -8.49 9.69
N GLY A 218 17.94 -7.71 9.40
CA GLY A 218 19.23 -8.24 8.96
C GLY A 218 19.20 -8.88 7.57
N GLY A 219 18.28 -8.45 6.69
CA GLY A 219 18.09 -9.05 5.36
C GLY A 219 17.35 -10.39 5.39
N PHE A 220 16.68 -10.72 6.49
CA PHE A 220 15.86 -11.92 6.59
C PHE A 220 14.69 -11.87 5.58
N THR A 221 14.45 -12.99 4.90
CA THR A 221 13.30 -13.15 4.00
C THR A 221 12.21 -13.97 4.68
N TYR A 222 11.07 -13.33 4.88
CA TYR A 222 9.90 -13.93 5.52
C TYR A 222 8.96 -14.51 4.47
N GLU A 223 8.20 -15.53 4.86
CA GLU A 223 7.12 -16.07 4.05
C GLU A 223 5.82 -16.02 4.85
N LEU A 224 4.94 -15.09 4.48
CA LEU A 224 3.62 -14.94 5.07
C LEU A 224 2.64 -15.80 4.29
N ILE A 225 1.91 -16.65 4.98
CA ILE A 225 0.98 -17.58 4.36
C ILE A 225 -0.32 -17.66 5.14
N ARG A 226 -1.44 -17.69 4.43
CA ARG A 226 -2.73 -17.94 5.06
C ARG A 226 -2.82 -19.40 5.43
N ALA A 227 -2.93 -19.66 6.72
CA ALA A 227 -3.01 -21.02 7.23
C ALA A 227 -3.90 -21.12 8.45
N SER A 228 -4.46 -22.30 8.65
CA SER A 228 -5.20 -22.67 9.84
C SER A 228 -4.42 -23.72 10.63
N ARG A 229 -4.51 -23.64 11.95
CA ARG A 229 -3.85 -24.59 12.85
C ARG A 229 -4.66 -25.88 12.93
N ALA A 230 -4.02 -27.00 12.63
CA ALA A 230 -4.55 -28.35 12.78
C ALA A 230 -3.99 -28.96 14.08
N PRO A 231 -4.83 -29.37 15.05
CA PRO A 231 -4.39 -29.91 16.33
C PRO A 231 -3.96 -31.38 16.20
N GLY A 232 -2.79 -31.61 15.60
CA GLY A 232 -2.21 -32.94 15.38
C GLY A 232 -2.89 -33.78 14.30
N TYR A 233 -4.02 -33.34 13.76
CA TYR A 233 -4.77 -34.05 12.71
C TYR A 233 -5.52 -33.10 11.78
N ALA A 234 -5.54 -33.41 10.50
CA ALA A 234 -6.38 -32.75 9.50
C ALA A 234 -6.87 -33.76 8.45
N GLU A 235 -8.11 -33.61 8.01
CA GLU A 235 -8.69 -34.37 6.90
C GLU A 235 -8.90 -33.42 5.71
N ILE A 236 -8.33 -33.78 4.57
CA ILE A 236 -8.36 -32.99 3.34
C ILE A 236 -9.21 -33.74 2.33
N HIS A 237 -10.37 -33.18 2.02
CA HIS A 237 -11.25 -33.69 0.97
C HIS A 237 -10.87 -33.09 -0.38
N CYS A 238 -10.47 -33.93 -1.33
CA CYS A 238 -10.02 -33.51 -2.64
C CYS A 238 -11.19 -33.56 -3.63
N THR A 239 -11.62 -32.40 -4.13
CA THR A 239 -12.62 -32.30 -5.21
C THR A 239 -12.01 -32.37 -6.62
N GLY A 240 -10.68 -32.52 -6.67
CA GLY A 240 -9.82 -32.59 -7.84
C GLY A 240 -8.36 -32.63 -7.36
N GLU A 241 -7.41 -32.53 -8.29
CA GLU A 241 -6.01 -32.39 -7.91
C GLU A 241 -5.76 -31.02 -7.27
N THR A 242 -5.04 -30.98 -6.16
CA THR A 242 -4.73 -29.73 -5.45
C THR A 242 -3.32 -29.77 -4.87
N VAL A 243 -2.66 -28.63 -4.80
CA VAL A 243 -1.41 -28.48 -4.05
C VAL A 243 -1.69 -27.78 -2.73
N LEU A 244 -1.27 -28.42 -1.64
CA LEU A 244 -1.50 -27.97 -0.28
C LEU A 244 -0.18 -27.59 0.40
N PRO A 245 0.00 -26.33 0.84
CA PRO A 245 1.12 -25.96 1.68
C PRO A 245 0.88 -26.38 3.14
N ILE A 246 1.86 -27.06 3.73
CA ILE A 246 1.86 -27.51 5.13
C ILE A 246 3.11 -27.01 5.85
N ILE A 247 2.94 -26.48 7.06
CA ILE A 247 4.04 -25.93 7.85
C ILE A 247 4.13 -26.66 9.18
N GLY A 248 5.32 -27.17 9.49
CA GLY A 248 5.65 -27.69 10.80
C GLY A 248 5.92 -26.55 11.78
N VAL A 249 5.37 -26.63 12.99
CA VAL A 249 5.56 -25.63 14.07
C VAL A 249 6.54 -26.10 15.14
N SER A 250 7.14 -27.29 14.95
CA SER A 250 8.23 -27.81 15.78
C SER A 250 9.45 -28.17 14.93
N ALA A 251 10.61 -28.30 15.58
CA ALA A 251 11.86 -28.64 14.91
C ALA A 251 11.83 -30.09 14.40
N PHE A 252 12.03 -30.29 13.10
CA PHE A 252 12.05 -31.61 12.44
C PHE A 252 10.80 -32.45 12.72
N GLN A 253 9.63 -31.82 12.59
CA GLN A 253 8.32 -32.46 12.78
C GLN A 253 8.08 -33.54 11.73
N ASN A 254 7.67 -34.73 12.16
CA ASN A 254 7.26 -35.80 11.24
C ASN A 254 5.75 -35.69 10.97
N LEU A 255 5.37 -35.76 9.69
CA LEU A 255 3.98 -35.77 9.24
C LEU A 255 3.67 -37.13 8.65
N HIS A 256 2.69 -37.81 9.23
CA HIS A 256 2.11 -39.01 8.69
C HIS A 256 1.02 -38.65 7.68
N ILE A 257 1.13 -39.19 6.46
CA ILE A 257 0.23 -38.93 5.35
C ILE A 257 -0.40 -40.26 4.94
N LYS A 258 -1.73 -40.30 5.00
CA LYS A 258 -2.51 -41.47 4.64
C LYS A 258 -3.59 -41.14 3.62
N THR A 259 -3.59 -41.87 2.51
CA THR A 259 -4.59 -41.85 1.46
C THR A 259 -5.07 -43.29 1.18
N SER A 260 -5.80 -43.54 0.08
CA SER A 260 -6.11 -44.92 -0.32
C SER A 260 -4.91 -45.67 -0.91
N SER A 261 -3.91 -44.93 -1.41
CA SER A 261 -2.72 -45.47 -2.09
C SER A 261 -1.40 -45.24 -1.35
N VAL A 262 -1.34 -44.27 -0.44
CA VAL A 262 -0.14 -43.88 0.33
C VAL A 262 -0.40 -44.04 1.82
N ASP A 263 0.58 -44.58 2.55
CA ASP A 263 0.61 -44.65 4.01
C ASP A 263 2.09 -44.51 4.41
N GLN A 264 2.56 -43.27 4.55
CA GLN A 264 3.98 -42.94 4.72
C GLN A 264 4.18 -41.73 5.62
N ASP A 265 5.39 -41.63 6.16
CA ASP A 265 5.85 -40.50 6.95
C ASP A 265 6.81 -39.62 6.14
N THR A 266 6.76 -38.31 6.37
CA THR A 266 7.71 -37.34 5.81
C THR A 266 8.10 -36.28 6.84
N PRO A 267 9.37 -35.85 6.89
CA PRO A 267 9.75 -34.70 7.70
C PRO A 267 9.19 -33.41 7.08
N LEU A 268 8.83 -32.47 7.95
CA LEU A 268 8.54 -31.08 7.61
C LEU A 268 9.74 -30.20 7.98
N ALA A 269 10.14 -29.33 7.04
CA ALA A 269 11.09 -28.27 7.37
C ALA A 269 10.46 -27.29 8.38
N PRO A 270 11.19 -26.91 9.45
CA PRO A 270 10.64 -26.07 10.50
C PRO A 270 10.33 -24.67 9.98
N ALA A 271 9.15 -24.15 10.33
CA ALA A 271 8.66 -22.83 9.94
C ALA A 271 8.79 -22.52 8.43
N THR A 272 8.77 -23.54 7.58
CA THR A 272 8.83 -23.40 6.12
C THR A 272 7.62 -24.11 5.50
N PRO A 273 6.94 -23.52 4.50
CA PRO A 273 5.91 -24.23 3.74
C PRO A 273 6.47 -25.41 2.94
N ASN A 274 5.90 -26.59 3.15
CA ASN A 274 6.15 -27.80 2.37
C ASN A 274 4.93 -28.02 1.48
N PHE A 275 5.13 -28.16 0.16
CA PHE A 275 4.05 -28.28 -0.80
C PHE A 275 3.78 -29.76 -1.13
N PHE A 276 2.54 -30.19 -0.96
CA PHE A 276 2.10 -31.55 -1.28
C PHE A 276 1.02 -31.52 -2.35
N ARG A 277 1.25 -32.22 -3.45
CA ARG A 277 0.26 -32.40 -4.53
C ARG A 277 -0.61 -33.62 -4.22
N LEU A 278 -1.90 -33.38 -4.01
CA LEU A 278 -2.88 -34.36 -3.56
C LEU A 278 -3.86 -34.66 -4.69
N CYS A 279 -4.12 -35.94 -4.96
CA CYS A 279 -5.06 -36.41 -6.01
C CYS A 279 -6.26 -37.17 -5.44
N GLU A 280 -6.30 -37.38 -4.14
CA GLU A 280 -7.32 -38.16 -3.42
C GLU A 280 -7.44 -37.65 -1.98
N ASP A 281 -8.53 -38.01 -1.31
CA ASP A 281 -8.75 -37.66 0.10
C ASP A 281 -7.56 -38.10 0.95
N THR A 282 -7.09 -37.17 1.78
CA THR A 282 -5.83 -37.30 2.50
C THR A 282 -6.04 -37.01 3.98
N HIS A 283 -5.63 -37.95 4.83
CA HIS A 283 -5.54 -37.76 6.26
C HIS A 283 -4.09 -37.42 6.63
N LEU A 284 -3.94 -36.34 7.37
CA LEU A 284 -2.66 -35.81 7.83
C LEU A 284 -2.63 -35.91 9.35
N SER A 285 -1.59 -36.50 9.91
CA SER A 285 -1.43 -36.57 11.36
C SER A 285 0.01 -36.36 11.82
N SER A 286 0.19 -35.75 12.98
CA SER A 286 1.48 -35.54 13.61
C SER A 286 1.33 -35.49 15.12
N ASP A 287 2.39 -35.81 15.86
CA ASP A 287 2.41 -35.75 17.33
C ASP A 287 2.28 -34.31 17.88
N HIS A 288 2.39 -33.30 17.02
CA HIS A 288 2.27 -31.88 17.33
C HIS A 288 1.29 -31.22 16.37
N ASP A 289 0.81 -30.03 16.74
CA ASP A 289 0.12 -29.15 15.81
C ASP A 289 0.92 -28.96 14.52
N PHE A 290 0.23 -28.70 13.42
CA PHE A 290 0.83 -28.19 12.19
C PHE A 290 -0.13 -27.17 11.56
N LEU A 291 0.33 -26.46 10.55
CA LEU A 291 -0.50 -25.50 9.84
C LEU A 291 -0.84 -26.01 8.45
N VAL A 292 -2.10 -25.87 8.08
CA VAL A 292 -2.62 -26.18 6.75
C VAL A 292 -2.93 -24.86 6.05
N GLY A 293 -2.22 -24.58 4.96
CA GLY A 293 -2.43 -23.38 4.19
C GLY A 293 -3.58 -23.50 3.17
N ALA A 294 -3.87 -22.41 2.49
CA ALA A 294 -4.92 -22.40 1.46
C ALA A 294 -4.59 -23.39 0.32
N PRO A 295 -5.55 -24.24 -0.10
CA PRO A 295 -5.35 -25.17 -1.20
C PRO A 295 -5.24 -24.42 -2.54
N ILE A 296 -4.30 -24.85 -3.38
CA ILE A 296 -4.12 -24.37 -4.75
C ILE A 296 -4.78 -25.39 -5.68
N ALA A 297 -5.90 -25.03 -6.30
CA ALA A 297 -6.58 -25.92 -7.23
C ALA A 297 -5.76 -26.12 -8.51
N ILE A 298 -5.58 -27.38 -8.92
CA ILE A 298 -4.92 -27.72 -10.18
C ILE A 298 -5.97 -27.90 -11.28
N GLY A 299 -5.65 -27.35 -12.45
CA GLY A 299 -6.52 -27.29 -13.62
C GLY A 299 -6.89 -25.86 -13.98
N HIS A 300 -6.82 -25.53 -15.27
CA HIS A 300 -7.22 -24.23 -15.79
C HIS A 300 -8.74 -24.11 -15.92
N SER A 301 -9.29 -22.99 -15.45
CA SER A 301 -10.66 -22.62 -15.78
C SER A 301 -10.75 -22.03 -17.18
N SER A 302 -11.73 -22.47 -17.96
CA SER A 302 -12.06 -21.87 -19.26
C SER A 302 -12.45 -20.38 -19.19
N THR A 303 -12.76 -19.86 -18.00
CA THR A 303 -13.14 -18.46 -17.78
C THR A 303 -12.00 -17.59 -17.25
N ARG A 304 -10.81 -18.15 -17.04
CA ARG A 304 -9.63 -17.45 -16.52
C ARG A 304 -8.48 -17.49 -17.51
N ARG A 305 -7.57 -16.54 -17.36
CA ARG A 305 -6.24 -16.60 -17.97
C ARG A 305 -5.34 -17.42 -17.04
N PRO A 306 -4.63 -18.44 -17.52
CA PRO A 306 -3.66 -19.20 -16.73
C PRO A 306 -2.68 -18.35 -15.92
N LEU A 307 -2.21 -17.22 -16.46
CA LEU A 307 -1.28 -16.35 -15.76
C LEU A 307 -1.67 -14.88 -15.86
N VAL A 308 -1.84 -14.24 -14.71
CA VAL A 308 -1.85 -12.78 -14.58
C VAL A 308 -0.62 -12.39 -13.77
N LEU A 309 0.28 -11.62 -14.39
CA LEU A 309 1.56 -11.23 -13.79
C LEU A 309 1.69 -9.70 -13.77
N ASN A 310 1.73 -9.16 -12.55
CA ASN A 310 1.95 -7.74 -12.29
C ASN A 310 3.38 -7.51 -11.81
N ILE A 311 4.11 -6.63 -12.50
CA ILE A 311 5.51 -6.29 -12.23
C ILE A 311 5.57 -4.80 -11.91
N LEU A 312 5.78 -4.47 -10.63
CA LEU A 312 6.08 -3.12 -10.18
C LEU A 312 7.60 -2.88 -10.23
N ALA A 313 8.03 -2.05 -11.19
CA ALA A 313 9.38 -1.53 -11.27
C ALA A 313 9.46 -0.21 -10.48
N ASP A 314 9.87 -0.30 -9.21
CA ASP A 314 9.87 0.84 -8.30
C ASP A 314 10.76 1.98 -8.80
N ALA A 315 10.19 3.19 -8.81
CA ALA A 315 10.85 4.42 -9.27
C ALA A 315 11.33 4.41 -10.74
N LEU A 316 10.70 3.63 -11.63
CA LEU A 316 11.00 3.68 -13.07
C LEU A 316 10.37 4.95 -13.70
N SER A 317 11.17 6.00 -13.87
CA SER A 317 10.74 7.27 -14.46
C SER A 317 10.59 7.12 -15.97
N TRP A 318 9.35 7.12 -16.47
CA TRP A 318 9.10 7.03 -17.90
C TRP A 318 9.50 8.31 -18.63
N GLU A 319 9.42 9.48 -17.97
CA GLU A 319 9.95 10.74 -18.49
C GLU A 319 11.39 10.59 -19.02
N VAL A 320 12.22 9.88 -18.25
CA VAL A 320 13.63 9.66 -18.55
C VAL A 320 13.82 8.44 -19.46
N VAL A 321 13.18 7.31 -19.14
CA VAL A 321 13.44 6.03 -19.81
C VAL A 321 12.90 5.99 -21.23
N ARG A 322 11.77 6.66 -21.52
CA ARG A 322 11.09 6.56 -22.82
C ARG A 322 11.98 6.90 -24.02
N THR A 323 12.89 7.87 -23.88
CA THR A 323 13.79 8.29 -24.98
C THR A 323 14.96 7.34 -25.19
N HIS A 324 15.21 6.44 -24.24
CA HIS A 324 16.28 5.45 -24.26
C HIS A 324 15.77 4.01 -24.16
N PHE A 325 14.47 3.78 -24.28
CA PHE A 325 13.83 2.55 -23.84
C PHE A 325 14.44 1.29 -24.49
N ALA A 326 14.59 1.27 -25.81
CA ALA A 326 15.19 0.14 -26.52
C ALA A 326 16.71 0.00 -26.29
N GLU A 327 17.39 1.06 -25.85
CA GLU A 327 18.82 1.06 -25.54
C GLU A 327 19.11 0.54 -24.13
N TRP A 328 18.36 1.04 -23.14
CA TRP A 328 18.58 0.73 -21.73
C TRP A 328 17.82 -0.52 -21.29
N MET A 329 16.67 -0.80 -21.91
CA MET A 329 15.82 -1.95 -21.62
C MET A 329 15.46 -2.75 -22.89
N PRO A 330 16.45 -3.28 -23.63
CA PRO A 330 16.20 -3.95 -24.91
C PRO A 330 15.29 -5.19 -24.80
N ASN A 331 15.37 -5.96 -23.71
CA ASN A 331 14.53 -7.15 -23.55
C ASN A 331 13.06 -6.77 -23.29
N THR A 332 12.86 -5.77 -22.45
CA THR A 332 11.54 -5.23 -22.10
C THR A 332 10.91 -4.56 -23.32
N ALA A 333 11.67 -3.74 -24.05
CA ALA A 333 11.22 -3.13 -25.29
C ALA A 333 10.82 -4.19 -26.34
N ARG A 334 11.62 -5.25 -26.52
CA ARG A 334 11.30 -6.36 -27.42
C ARG A 334 10.01 -7.07 -27.01
N PHE A 335 9.84 -7.34 -25.72
CA PHE A 335 8.66 -8.05 -25.21
C PHE A 335 7.39 -7.22 -25.40
N PHE A 336 7.39 -5.94 -25.00
CA PHE A 336 6.21 -5.07 -25.07
C PHE A 336 5.97 -4.43 -26.43
N ALA A 337 6.90 -4.55 -27.40
CA ALA A 337 6.62 -4.22 -28.80
C ALA A 337 5.47 -5.04 -29.42
N GLN A 338 5.09 -6.15 -28.77
CA GLN A 338 3.93 -6.98 -29.13
C GLN A 338 2.72 -6.74 -28.21
N GLY A 339 2.72 -5.63 -27.46
CA GLY A 339 1.67 -5.24 -26.52
C GLY A 339 1.28 -3.77 -26.69
N ALA A 340 0.77 -3.18 -25.61
CA ALA A 340 0.43 -1.76 -25.52
C ALA A 340 1.41 -1.05 -24.55
N ILE A 341 1.94 0.10 -24.97
CA ILE A 341 2.76 0.98 -24.12
C ILE A 341 2.01 2.30 -23.93
N PHE A 342 1.72 2.68 -22.70
CA PHE A 342 1.00 3.92 -22.38
C PHE A 342 2.02 5.05 -22.17
N ASP A 343 2.21 5.89 -23.20
CA ASP A 343 3.27 6.91 -23.24
C ASP A 343 2.91 8.20 -22.47
N GLN A 344 1.69 8.30 -21.94
CA GLN A 344 1.21 9.42 -21.12
C GLN A 344 0.58 8.90 -19.82
N HIS A 345 1.32 8.07 -19.09
CA HIS A 345 0.90 7.46 -17.83
C HIS A 345 1.45 8.19 -16.60
N PHE A 346 0.60 8.50 -15.62
CA PHE A 346 1.00 9.30 -14.46
C PHE A 346 0.64 8.66 -13.12
N SER A 347 1.60 8.61 -12.20
CA SER A 347 1.32 8.17 -10.83
C SER A 347 0.45 9.17 -10.08
N ALA A 348 -0.45 8.66 -9.25
CA ALA A 348 -1.24 9.47 -8.34
C ALA A 348 -0.39 10.13 -7.23
N SER A 349 0.71 9.49 -6.83
CA SER A 349 1.60 9.94 -5.76
C SER A 349 3.07 9.94 -6.19
N GLU A 350 3.91 10.64 -5.44
CA GLU A 350 5.33 10.84 -5.72
C GLU A 350 6.27 9.82 -5.08
N TYR A 351 5.74 8.87 -4.29
CA TYR A 351 6.51 7.84 -3.59
C TYR A 351 5.71 6.55 -3.33
N THR A 352 6.40 5.49 -2.93
CA THR A 352 5.92 4.10 -2.90
C THR A 352 4.69 3.86 -2.02
N TYR A 353 4.74 4.24 -0.75
CA TYR A 353 3.73 3.81 0.24
C TYR A 353 2.26 4.07 -0.17
N PRO A 354 1.84 5.30 -0.52
CA PRO A 354 0.46 5.56 -0.96
C PRO A 354 0.16 4.97 -2.34
N SER A 355 1.17 4.82 -3.19
CA SER A 355 1.00 4.31 -4.55
C SER A 355 0.59 2.84 -4.57
N LEU A 356 1.10 2.02 -3.64
CA LEU A 356 0.74 0.60 -3.55
C LEU A 356 -0.76 0.41 -3.31
N SER A 357 -1.33 1.11 -2.31
CA SER A 357 -2.77 1.03 -2.03
C SER A 357 -3.61 1.69 -3.13
N THR A 358 -3.09 2.73 -3.77
CA THR A 358 -3.73 3.35 -4.96
C THR A 358 -3.90 2.33 -6.09
N ILE A 359 -2.86 1.57 -6.41
CA ILE A 359 -2.88 0.57 -7.49
C ILE A 359 -3.80 -0.59 -7.13
N GLU A 360 -3.69 -1.12 -5.90
CA GLU A 360 -4.53 -2.23 -5.44
C GLU A 360 -6.01 -1.86 -5.39
N THR A 361 -6.38 -0.60 -5.13
CA THR A 361 -7.80 -0.20 -4.97
C THR A 361 -8.38 0.53 -6.18
N GLY A 362 -7.53 1.10 -7.05
CA GLY A 362 -7.96 2.04 -8.08
C GLY A 362 -8.48 3.37 -7.53
N MET A 363 -8.11 3.72 -6.30
CA MET A 363 -8.58 4.91 -5.58
C MET A 363 -7.43 5.87 -5.29
N TYR A 364 -7.69 7.17 -5.33
CA TYR A 364 -6.73 8.18 -4.88
C TYR A 364 -6.49 8.07 -3.36
N PRO A 365 -5.31 8.49 -2.85
CA PRO A 365 -4.97 8.27 -1.44
C PRO A 365 -5.90 8.96 -0.44
N HIS A 366 -6.51 10.09 -0.81
CA HIS A 366 -7.51 10.77 0.03
C HIS A 366 -8.88 10.05 0.07
N HIS A 367 -9.16 9.15 -0.87
CA HIS A 367 -10.36 8.31 -0.82
C HIS A 367 -10.13 6.98 -0.10
N ASN A 368 -8.97 6.33 -0.32
CA ASN A 368 -8.64 5.08 0.37
C ASN A 368 -8.07 5.29 1.80
N GLN A 369 -7.66 6.52 2.14
CA GLN A 369 -7.12 6.94 3.45
C GLN A 369 -5.78 6.28 3.83
N ILE A 370 -5.06 5.67 2.88
CA ILE A 370 -3.74 5.07 3.07
C ILE A 370 -2.66 5.97 2.44
N PHE A 371 -2.19 6.95 3.22
CA PHE A 371 -1.10 7.85 2.82
C PHE A 371 -0.15 8.19 3.97
N ASN A 372 -0.59 8.03 5.22
CA ASN A 372 0.23 8.35 6.39
C ASN A 372 1.21 7.20 6.70
N ASP A 373 2.49 7.40 6.40
CA ASP A 373 3.57 6.41 6.56
C ASP A 373 3.97 6.13 8.03
N THR A 374 3.32 6.81 8.98
CA THR A 374 3.57 6.67 10.41
C THR A 374 2.53 5.79 11.10
N LEU A 375 1.33 5.64 10.52
CA LEU A 375 0.19 4.98 11.16
C LEU A 375 -0.30 3.77 10.35
N ALA A 376 -0.34 2.60 10.98
CA ALA A 376 -0.94 1.39 10.41
C ALA A 376 -2.47 1.39 10.56
N VAL A 377 -3.13 2.31 9.86
CA VAL A 377 -4.59 2.37 9.80
C VAL A 377 -5.09 1.37 8.76
N LEU A 378 -6.18 0.67 9.09
CA LEU A 378 -6.78 -0.34 8.21
C LEU A 378 -7.53 0.31 7.05
N LEU A 379 -7.32 -0.26 5.85
CA LEU A 379 -8.15 0.00 4.68
C LEU A 379 -9.59 -0.41 4.98
N ASN A 380 -10.54 0.42 4.60
CA ASN A 380 -11.96 0.13 4.78
C ASN A 380 -12.30 -1.22 4.11
N PRO A 381 -12.91 -2.20 4.83
CA PRO A 381 -13.27 -3.50 4.28
C PRO A 381 -14.20 -3.44 3.06
N ALA A 382 -14.94 -2.33 2.87
CA ALA A 382 -15.78 -2.12 1.69
C ALA A 382 -14.97 -1.85 0.41
N TYR A 383 -13.71 -1.41 0.52
CA TYR A 383 -12.83 -1.14 -0.62
C TYR A 383 -12.07 -2.41 -0.95
N ILE A 384 -12.43 -3.09 -2.03
CA ILE A 384 -11.95 -4.43 -2.37
C ILE A 384 -10.67 -4.34 -3.23
N PRO A 385 -9.49 -4.73 -2.70
CA PRO A 385 -8.24 -4.72 -3.45
C PRO A 385 -8.27 -5.66 -4.65
N LEU A 386 -7.41 -5.39 -5.62
CA LEU A 386 -7.21 -6.18 -6.81
C LEU A 386 -6.87 -7.63 -6.44
N SER A 387 -5.94 -7.82 -5.51
CA SER A 387 -5.60 -9.16 -5.01
C SER A 387 -6.83 -9.91 -4.48
N GLU A 388 -7.77 -9.23 -3.81
CA GLU A 388 -8.98 -9.86 -3.25
C GLU A 388 -10.00 -10.19 -4.35
N ARG A 389 -10.10 -9.34 -5.37
CA ARG A 389 -10.87 -9.65 -6.60
C ARG A 389 -10.34 -10.92 -7.26
N MET A 390 -9.02 -11.03 -7.41
CA MET A 390 -8.38 -12.17 -8.07
C MET A 390 -8.60 -13.45 -7.31
N ARG A 391 -8.42 -13.42 -5.98
CA ARG A 391 -8.74 -14.56 -5.12
C ARG A 391 -10.20 -14.97 -5.26
N THR A 392 -11.13 -14.01 -5.24
CA THR A 392 -12.57 -14.28 -5.40
C THR A 392 -12.89 -14.90 -6.77
N CYS A 393 -12.15 -14.52 -7.82
CA CYS A 393 -12.24 -15.14 -9.14
C CYS A 393 -11.64 -16.57 -9.19
N GLY A 394 -11.00 -17.03 -8.11
CA GLY A 394 -10.43 -18.37 -7.96
C GLY A 394 -8.99 -18.51 -8.45
N TYR A 395 -8.25 -17.40 -8.54
CA TYR A 395 -6.81 -17.42 -8.80
C TYR A 395 -6.03 -17.85 -7.56
N ALA A 396 -4.94 -18.59 -7.76
CA ALA A 396 -3.87 -18.72 -6.77
C ALA A 396 -3.14 -17.37 -6.68
N THR A 397 -3.29 -16.68 -5.55
CA THR A 397 -2.77 -15.31 -5.38
C THR A 397 -1.45 -15.32 -4.62
N ALA A 398 -0.37 -14.90 -5.27
CA ALA A 398 0.96 -14.88 -4.69
C ALA A 398 1.67 -13.53 -4.91
N ASN A 399 2.20 -12.95 -3.83
CA ASN A 399 3.23 -11.94 -3.89
C ASN A 399 4.58 -12.64 -3.72
N LEU A 400 5.37 -12.77 -4.78
CA LEU A 400 6.64 -13.52 -4.74
C LEU A 400 7.85 -12.61 -4.45
N MET A 401 7.63 -11.31 -4.36
CA MET A 401 8.64 -10.33 -4.02
C MET A 401 7.96 -9.04 -3.51
N GLY A 402 8.00 -8.77 -2.20
CA GLY A 402 7.40 -7.57 -1.61
C GLY A 402 8.16 -7.02 -0.41
N GLU A 403 7.97 -5.74 -0.10
CA GLU A 403 8.65 -5.07 1.03
C GLU A 403 7.90 -5.13 2.37
N GLY A 404 6.65 -5.60 2.38
CA GLY A 404 5.83 -5.74 3.60
C GLY A 404 4.79 -4.62 3.80
N SER A 405 4.89 -3.53 3.04
CA SER A 405 3.82 -2.54 2.89
C SER A 405 2.53 -3.21 2.43
N GLY A 406 1.40 -2.76 2.96
CA GLY A 406 0.08 -3.30 2.61
C GLY A 406 -0.43 -4.43 3.52
N VAL A 407 0.46 -5.09 4.28
CA VAL A 407 0.06 -6.19 5.19
C VAL A 407 -0.68 -5.66 6.41
N TYR A 408 -0.09 -4.69 7.12
CA TYR A 408 -0.69 -4.14 8.35
C TYR A 408 -1.91 -3.25 8.11
N ASN A 409 -2.05 -2.66 6.92
CA ASN A 409 -3.21 -1.87 6.54
C ASN A 409 -4.26 -2.69 5.76
N GLY A 410 -3.98 -3.94 5.40
CA GLY A 410 -4.91 -4.81 4.70
C GLY A 410 -5.10 -4.52 3.20
N ALA A 411 -4.24 -3.71 2.56
CA ALA A 411 -4.25 -3.52 1.11
C ALA A 411 -3.86 -4.80 0.35
N THR A 412 -3.03 -5.66 0.94
CA THR A 412 -2.59 -6.94 0.35
C THR A 412 -3.40 -8.14 0.86
N ARG A 413 -4.58 -7.92 1.45
CA ARG A 413 -5.37 -8.99 2.08
C ARG A 413 -5.93 -10.02 1.08
N GLY A 414 -5.86 -9.77 -0.21
CA GLY A 414 -6.27 -10.74 -1.21
C GLY A 414 -5.30 -11.89 -1.42
N PHE A 415 -4.03 -11.73 -1.06
CA PHE A 415 -3.00 -12.76 -1.28
C PHE A 415 -3.16 -13.95 -0.32
N ASP A 416 -2.80 -15.14 -0.77
CA ASP A 416 -2.67 -16.34 0.06
C ASP A 416 -1.23 -16.58 0.51
N ARG A 417 -0.25 -16.10 -0.28
CA ARG A 417 1.18 -16.24 -0.04
C ARG A 417 1.89 -14.91 -0.33
N LEU A 418 2.78 -14.48 0.56
CA LEU A 418 3.65 -13.32 0.38
C LEU A 418 5.08 -13.63 0.80
N VAL A 419 6.04 -13.46 -0.11
CA VAL A 419 7.48 -13.53 0.19
C VAL A 419 7.97 -12.10 0.42
N ILE A 420 8.35 -11.81 1.66
CA ILE A 420 8.66 -10.45 2.10
C ILE A 420 10.15 -10.32 2.40
N ALA A 421 10.82 -9.43 1.67
CA ALA A 421 12.26 -9.17 1.76
C ALA A 421 12.53 -7.65 1.78
N PRO A 422 12.34 -6.97 2.92
CA PRO A 422 12.51 -5.52 3.00
C PRO A 422 13.88 -5.07 2.48
N TYR A 423 13.90 -4.08 1.58
CA TYR A 423 15.09 -3.56 0.88
C TYR A 423 15.87 -4.56 0.00
N HIS A 424 15.53 -5.85 -0.05
CA HIS A 424 16.19 -6.88 -0.87
C HIS A 424 15.25 -7.39 -1.96
N LEU A 425 14.75 -6.46 -2.79
CA LEU A 425 13.77 -6.74 -3.85
C LEU A 425 14.43 -6.77 -5.23
N PHE A 426 15.46 -7.59 -5.40
CA PHE A 426 16.19 -7.64 -6.68
C PHE A 426 15.45 -8.46 -7.73
N ALA A 427 15.35 -7.91 -8.94
CA ALA A 427 14.61 -8.50 -10.05
C ALA A 427 15.13 -9.89 -10.46
N TYR A 428 16.42 -10.16 -10.31
CA TYR A 428 16.97 -11.48 -10.66
C TYR A 428 16.45 -12.59 -9.74
N GLU A 429 16.30 -12.30 -8.44
CA GLU A 429 15.68 -13.24 -7.51
C GLU A 429 14.18 -13.36 -7.78
N ALA A 430 13.50 -12.24 -8.04
CA ALA A 430 12.07 -12.24 -8.37
C ALA A 430 11.77 -13.09 -9.61
N ALA A 431 12.60 -12.98 -10.66
CA ALA A 431 12.49 -13.77 -11.88
C ALA A 431 12.64 -15.26 -11.59
N GLU A 432 13.68 -15.67 -10.86
CA GLU A 432 13.90 -17.09 -10.56
C GLU A 432 12.82 -17.68 -9.63
N ARG A 433 12.44 -16.95 -8.58
CA ARG A 433 11.33 -17.37 -7.69
C ARG A 433 10.04 -17.58 -8.47
N THR A 434 9.76 -16.70 -9.45
CA THR A 434 8.58 -16.82 -10.31
C THR A 434 8.67 -18.05 -11.21
N ILE A 435 9.81 -18.27 -11.86
CA ILE A 435 10.02 -19.43 -12.74
C ILE A 435 9.81 -20.73 -11.97
N ARG A 436 10.46 -20.90 -10.81
CA ARG A 436 10.33 -22.11 -9.98
C ARG A 436 8.92 -22.34 -9.47
N TYR A 437 8.26 -21.26 -9.04
CA TYR A 437 6.87 -21.32 -8.62
C TYR A 437 5.96 -21.81 -9.76
N LEU A 438 6.15 -21.26 -10.97
CA LEU A 438 5.40 -21.69 -12.14
C LEU A 438 5.79 -23.10 -12.59
N GLU A 439 7.04 -23.54 -12.52
CA GLU A 439 7.42 -24.91 -12.87
C GLU A 439 6.74 -25.97 -11.99
N GLY A 440 6.53 -25.68 -10.71
CA GLY A 440 5.80 -26.57 -9.79
C GLY A 440 4.27 -26.52 -9.89
N LEU A 441 3.72 -25.42 -10.44
CA LEU A 441 2.29 -25.11 -10.38
C LEU A 441 1.70 -24.61 -11.71
N ARG A 442 2.36 -24.86 -12.85
CA ARG A 442 1.98 -24.29 -14.15
C ARG A 442 0.53 -24.58 -14.56
N ASP A 443 0.00 -25.69 -14.08
CA ASP A 443 -1.35 -26.20 -14.33
C ASP A 443 -2.43 -25.55 -13.44
N ALA A 444 -2.09 -24.59 -12.58
CA ALA A 444 -3.04 -23.74 -11.87
C ALA A 444 -3.21 -22.36 -12.55
N ASP A 445 -4.28 -21.65 -12.22
CA ASP A 445 -4.50 -20.28 -12.66
C ASP A 445 -3.92 -19.29 -11.63
N HIS A 446 -2.98 -18.45 -12.04
CA HIS A 446 -2.16 -17.61 -11.16
C HIS A 446 -2.44 -16.12 -11.26
N PHE A 447 -2.45 -15.44 -10.12
CA PHE A 447 -2.28 -14.01 -10.01
C PHE A 447 -1.01 -13.73 -9.20
N ILE A 448 0.03 -13.24 -9.86
CA ILE A 448 1.35 -13.02 -9.30
C ILE A 448 1.68 -11.54 -9.29
N TYR A 449 2.17 -11.06 -8.14
CA TYR A 449 2.71 -9.73 -7.97
C TYR A 449 4.21 -9.79 -7.65
N LEU A 450 4.99 -8.94 -8.33
CA LEU A 450 6.41 -8.72 -8.10
C LEU A 450 6.68 -7.22 -7.88
N HIS A 451 7.37 -6.87 -6.81
CA HIS A 451 7.90 -5.54 -6.55
C HIS A 451 9.42 -5.59 -6.66
N THR A 452 10.03 -4.78 -7.51
CA THR A 452 11.49 -4.76 -7.71
C THR A 452 12.08 -3.38 -7.46
N LEU A 453 13.25 -3.31 -6.82
CA LEU A 453 13.92 -2.06 -6.40
C LEU A 453 15.19 -1.74 -7.21
N ASP A 454 15.51 -2.49 -8.26
CA ASP A 454 16.74 -2.30 -9.04
C ASP A 454 16.90 -0.88 -9.60
N ALA A 455 15.80 -0.26 -10.05
CA ALA A 455 15.79 1.12 -10.53
C ALA A 455 15.69 2.16 -9.39
N HIS A 456 15.34 1.78 -8.17
CA HIS A 456 15.09 2.73 -7.09
C HIS A 456 16.41 3.41 -6.63
N PRO A 457 16.50 4.75 -6.68
CA PRO A 457 17.73 5.45 -6.33
C PRO A 457 17.84 5.58 -4.80
N TRP A 458 18.93 5.05 -4.26
CA TRP A 458 19.21 5.14 -2.84
C TRP A 458 20.28 6.20 -2.53
N PRO A 459 20.15 6.96 -1.43
CA PRO A 459 21.18 7.90 -1.03
C PRO A 459 22.47 7.17 -0.63
N TYR A 460 23.58 7.59 -1.23
CA TYR A 460 24.91 7.21 -0.78
C TYR A 460 25.31 8.13 0.40
N PRO A 461 25.83 7.62 1.53
CA PRO A 461 26.39 6.28 1.75
C PRO A 461 25.44 5.29 2.45
N ARG A 462 24.16 5.62 2.64
CA ARG A 462 23.21 4.74 3.36
C ARG A 462 23.07 3.38 2.69
N PHE A 463 23.09 3.34 1.36
CA PHE A 463 23.07 2.11 0.58
C PHE A 463 24.33 1.99 -0.28
N GLN A 464 24.78 0.75 -0.46
CA GLN A 464 25.91 0.46 -1.36
C GLN A 464 25.45 0.46 -2.81
N ILE A 465 26.25 1.09 -3.67
CA ILE A 465 26.05 1.10 -5.11
C ILE A 465 26.78 -0.09 -5.72
N THR A 466 26.31 -0.60 -6.86
CA THR A 466 26.94 -1.73 -7.56
C THR A 466 28.44 -1.52 -7.83
N ALA A 467 29.24 -2.57 -7.65
CA ALA A 467 30.68 -2.52 -7.85
C ALA A 467 31.07 -2.10 -9.28
N SER A 468 30.26 -2.47 -10.28
CA SER A 468 30.44 -2.07 -11.68
C SER A 468 30.39 -0.56 -11.85
N THR A 469 29.39 0.11 -11.25
CA THR A 469 29.28 1.58 -11.26
C THR A 469 30.46 2.21 -10.53
N GLN A 470 30.81 1.69 -9.35
CA GLN A 470 31.91 2.22 -8.55
C GLN A 470 33.26 2.14 -9.26
N ALA A 471 33.55 1.04 -9.93
CA ALA A 471 34.82 0.80 -10.60
C ALA A 471 34.95 1.55 -11.94
N ARG A 472 33.82 1.87 -12.59
CA ARG A 472 33.80 2.53 -13.90
C ARG A 472 33.91 4.05 -13.81
N LEU A 473 33.32 4.66 -12.79
CA LEU A 473 33.27 6.11 -12.68
C LEU A 473 34.67 6.70 -12.34
N PRO A 474 35.07 7.80 -13.00
CA PRO A 474 36.19 8.63 -12.55
C PRO A 474 36.06 9.04 -11.08
N LEU A 475 37.20 9.26 -10.42
CA LEU A 475 37.23 9.54 -8.98
C LEU A 475 36.32 10.70 -8.56
N GLU A 476 36.32 11.80 -9.31
CA GLU A 476 35.48 12.98 -8.99
C GLU A 476 33.98 12.65 -9.04
N GLU A 477 33.54 11.98 -10.11
CA GLU A 477 32.16 11.54 -10.29
C GLU A 477 31.76 10.53 -9.22
N ARG A 478 32.65 9.58 -8.88
CA ARG A 478 32.43 8.60 -7.80
C ARG A 478 32.24 9.26 -6.44
N LEU A 479 32.92 10.38 -6.17
CA LEU A 479 32.81 11.11 -4.91
C LEU A 479 31.58 12.05 -4.88
N SER A 480 30.92 12.28 -6.02
CA SER A 480 29.78 13.20 -6.12
C SER A 480 28.57 12.80 -5.26
N GLY A 481 28.29 11.49 -5.13
CA GLY A 481 27.14 11.02 -4.36
C GLY A 481 27.30 11.14 -2.84
N ALA A 482 28.51 11.42 -2.32
CA ALA A 482 28.72 11.66 -0.88
C ALA A 482 28.25 13.05 -0.43
N ARG A 483 27.76 13.88 -1.36
CA ARG A 483 27.40 15.28 -1.11
C ARG A 483 26.05 15.47 -0.41
N SER A 484 25.18 14.46 -0.42
CA SER A 484 23.84 14.53 0.19
C SER A 484 23.36 13.16 0.64
N ASN A 485 22.64 13.12 1.77
CA ASN A 485 21.97 11.93 2.31
C ASN A 485 20.43 12.14 2.36
N SER A 486 19.88 12.99 1.50
CA SER A 486 18.45 13.23 1.40
C SER A 486 17.68 11.95 1.07
N PRO A 487 16.43 11.79 1.55
CA PRO A 487 15.54 10.71 1.11
C PRO A 487 15.33 10.73 -0.42
N SER A 488 14.97 9.57 -0.98
CA SER A 488 14.81 9.35 -2.43
C SER A 488 13.98 10.43 -3.16
N PRO A 489 12.80 10.84 -2.66
CA PRO A 489 12.00 11.89 -3.33
C PRO A 489 12.72 13.24 -3.46
N TYR A 490 13.72 13.51 -2.63
CA TYR A 490 14.49 14.76 -2.59
C TYR A 490 15.97 14.54 -2.97
N LEU A 491 16.29 13.39 -3.56
CA LEU A 491 17.66 13.04 -3.89
C LEU A 491 18.21 13.99 -4.97
N GLN A 492 19.43 14.47 -4.75
CA GLN A 492 20.05 15.44 -5.65
C GLN A 492 20.60 14.76 -6.91
N SER A 493 20.58 15.50 -8.03
CA SER A 493 21.23 15.10 -9.26
C SER A 493 22.76 15.07 -9.07
N THR A 494 23.34 13.88 -9.21
CA THR A 494 24.79 13.65 -9.23
C THR A 494 25.16 12.61 -10.29
N GLU A 495 26.38 12.69 -10.82
CA GLU A 495 26.89 11.68 -11.77
C GLU A 495 26.83 10.26 -11.19
N LEU A 496 27.12 10.11 -9.89
CA LEU A 496 27.03 8.81 -9.22
C LEU A 496 25.58 8.28 -9.18
N SER A 497 24.61 9.11 -8.79
CA SER A 497 23.19 8.68 -8.73
C SER A 497 22.64 8.34 -10.12
N MET A 498 22.97 9.13 -11.15
CA MET A 498 22.52 8.87 -12.52
C MET A 498 23.13 7.58 -13.07
N ALA A 499 24.43 7.37 -12.86
CA ALA A 499 25.11 6.15 -13.30
C ALA A 499 24.58 4.90 -12.57
N ALA A 500 24.33 5.00 -11.26
CA ALA A 500 23.74 3.92 -10.48
C ALA A 500 22.34 3.57 -10.98
N TYR A 501 21.50 4.57 -11.27
CA TYR A 501 20.16 4.39 -11.83
C TYR A 501 20.18 3.69 -13.19
N ILE A 502 21.01 4.15 -14.12
CA ILE A 502 21.15 3.54 -15.46
C ILE A 502 21.65 2.09 -15.35
N GLN A 503 22.58 1.82 -14.42
CA GLN A 503 23.03 0.45 -14.15
C GLN A 503 21.89 -0.42 -13.61
N GLY A 504 21.11 0.10 -12.66
CA GLY A 504 19.93 -0.55 -12.09
C GLY A 504 18.88 -0.91 -13.16
N ILE A 505 18.57 0.02 -14.08
CA ILE A 505 17.68 -0.25 -15.23
C ILE A 505 18.18 -1.42 -16.08
N ARG A 506 19.49 -1.48 -16.34
CA ARG A 506 20.09 -2.57 -17.14
C ARG A 506 20.09 -3.91 -16.42
N ASP A 507 20.19 -3.89 -15.09
CA ASP A 507 20.11 -5.09 -14.26
C ASP A 507 18.67 -5.60 -14.18
N LEU A 508 17.70 -4.70 -14.01
CA LEU A 508 16.27 -4.96 -14.14
C LEU A 508 15.93 -5.60 -15.49
N ASP A 509 16.31 -4.97 -16.60
CA ASP A 509 16.00 -5.48 -17.95
C ASP A 509 16.59 -6.86 -18.21
N ARG A 510 17.81 -7.13 -17.72
CA ARG A 510 18.45 -8.44 -17.86
C ARG A 510 17.66 -9.53 -17.12
N ALA A 511 17.25 -9.24 -15.90
CA ALA A 511 16.46 -10.18 -15.09
C ALA A 511 15.07 -10.43 -15.71
N LEU A 512 14.38 -9.36 -16.11
CA LEU A 512 13.09 -9.46 -16.79
C LEU A 512 13.19 -10.19 -18.13
N GLY A 513 14.30 -10.02 -18.87
CA GLY A 513 14.56 -10.77 -20.10
C GLY A 513 14.56 -12.28 -19.91
N THR A 514 15.10 -12.77 -18.78
CA THR A 514 15.03 -14.20 -18.41
C THR A 514 13.59 -14.63 -18.19
N LEU A 515 12.82 -13.86 -17.40
CA LEU A 515 11.42 -14.15 -17.13
C LEU A 515 10.56 -14.13 -18.40
N PHE A 516 10.68 -13.10 -19.23
CA PHE A 516 9.96 -12.98 -20.50
C PHE A 516 10.29 -14.13 -21.46
N SER A 517 11.55 -14.57 -21.52
CA SER A 517 11.95 -15.71 -22.35
C SER A 517 11.30 -17.00 -21.87
N TYR A 518 11.20 -17.22 -20.56
CA TYR A 518 10.45 -18.34 -19.99
C TYR A 518 8.96 -18.25 -20.37
N LEU A 519 8.33 -17.09 -20.17
CA LEU A 519 6.91 -16.91 -20.51
C LEU A 519 6.62 -17.20 -21.99
N GLU A 520 7.45 -16.70 -22.91
CA GLU A 520 7.29 -16.94 -24.36
C GLU A 520 7.50 -18.42 -24.76
N GLN A 521 8.24 -19.20 -23.97
CA GLN A 521 8.45 -20.64 -24.20
C GLN A 521 7.32 -21.50 -23.62
N HIS A 522 6.65 -21.01 -22.58
CA HIS A 522 5.73 -21.80 -21.76
C HIS A 522 4.28 -21.30 -21.80
N TYR A 523 3.98 -20.19 -22.45
CA TYR A 523 2.62 -19.70 -22.58
C TYR A 523 2.39 -19.10 -23.97
N THR A 524 1.20 -19.32 -24.50
CA THR A 524 0.71 -18.56 -25.65
C THR A 524 0.25 -17.16 -25.20
N PRO A 525 0.24 -16.16 -26.08
CA PRO A 525 -0.22 -14.81 -25.73
C PRO A 525 -1.65 -14.74 -25.16
N ASP A 526 -2.51 -15.71 -25.46
CA ASP A 526 -3.89 -15.78 -24.94
C ASP A 526 -3.99 -16.41 -23.54
N GLU A 527 -2.90 -17.02 -23.05
CA GLU A 527 -2.83 -17.68 -21.74
C GLU A 527 -2.28 -16.79 -20.64
N TYR A 528 -1.61 -15.68 -20.99
CA TYR A 528 -1.09 -14.74 -20.01
C TYR A 528 -1.63 -13.32 -20.19
N LEU A 529 -1.57 -12.57 -19.10
CA LEU A 529 -1.65 -11.12 -19.06
C LEU A 529 -0.47 -10.60 -18.22
N VAL A 530 0.48 -9.92 -18.86
CA VAL A 530 1.63 -9.32 -18.18
C VAL A 530 1.45 -7.81 -18.17
N SER A 531 1.50 -7.21 -16.99
CA SER A 531 1.44 -5.76 -16.76
C SER A 531 2.74 -5.32 -16.06
N LEU A 532 3.50 -4.44 -16.70
CA LEU A 532 4.65 -3.78 -16.08
C LEU A 532 4.31 -2.31 -15.88
N TYR A 533 4.50 -1.81 -14.65
CA TYR A 533 4.25 -0.43 -14.32
C TYR A 533 5.22 0.08 -13.26
N SER A 534 5.26 1.40 -13.07
CA SER A 534 5.91 2.03 -11.92
C SER A 534 4.95 2.88 -11.11
N ASP A 535 5.22 2.92 -9.82
CA ASP A 535 4.48 3.62 -8.79
C ASP A 535 4.86 5.10 -8.72
N HIS A 536 6.12 5.42 -8.99
CA HIS A 536 6.64 6.77 -9.17
C HIS A 536 7.90 6.77 -10.05
N GLY A 537 8.50 7.94 -10.24
CA GLY A 537 9.76 8.18 -10.94
C GLY A 537 10.85 8.69 -10.00
N VAL A 538 11.83 9.44 -10.53
CA VAL A 538 13.01 9.88 -9.78
C VAL A 538 13.39 11.34 -10.06
N PRO A 539 13.87 12.09 -9.06
CA PRO A 539 14.26 13.50 -9.26
C PRO A 539 15.66 13.70 -9.83
N ILE A 540 16.48 12.64 -9.90
CA ILE A 540 17.94 12.72 -10.08
C ILE A 540 18.41 13.20 -11.47
N PHE A 541 17.51 13.30 -12.45
CA PHE A 541 17.80 13.86 -13.78
C PHE A 541 17.38 15.33 -13.89
N SER A 542 16.70 15.86 -12.89
CA SER A 542 16.16 17.22 -12.89
C SER A 542 17.21 18.24 -12.45
N LYS A 543 17.30 19.37 -13.16
CA LYS A 543 18.09 20.53 -12.74
C LYS A 543 17.36 21.41 -11.72
N HIS A 544 16.04 21.35 -11.71
CA HIS A 544 15.15 22.16 -10.86
C HIS A 544 14.06 21.26 -10.27
N HIS A 545 14.45 20.49 -9.25
CA HIS A 545 13.54 19.56 -8.61
C HIS A 545 12.42 20.26 -7.83
N TYR A 546 11.19 19.80 -8.05
CA TYR A 546 10.04 20.04 -7.19
C TYR A 546 9.22 18.75 -7.04
N ILE A 547 8.44 18.68 -5.96
CA ILE A 547 7.59 17.52 -5.65
C ILE A 547 6.46 17.44 -6.66
N VAL A 548 6.15 16.21 -7.09
CA VAL A 548 5.19 15.90 -8.16
C VAL A 548 5.64 16.41 -9.54
N SER A 549 6.94 16.56 -9.80
CA SER A 549 7.45 16.89 -11.15
C SER A 549 7.23 15.75 -12.16
N PRO A 550 7.30 16.01 -13.49
CA PRO A 550 7.26 14.97 -14.52
C PRO A 550 8.27 13.84 -14.26
N ASP A 551 9.51 14.18 -13.88
CA ASP A 551 10.55 13.20 -13.58
C ASP A 551 10.13 12.19 -12.49
N MET A 552 9.28 12.62 -11.56
CA MET A 552 8.77 11.82 -10.44
C MET A 552 7.41 11.16 -10.68
N THR A 553 6.60 11.66 -11.62
CA THR A 553 5.19 11.25 -11.72
C THR A 553 4.74 10.87 -13.12
N HIS A 554 5.56 11.08 -14.15
CA HIS A 554 5.37 10.44 -15.45
C HIS A 554 6.01 9.06 -15.40
N THR A 555 5.18 8.06 -15.13
CA THR A 555 5.58 6.68 -14.80
C THR A 555 5.35 5.73 -15.96
N ALA A 556 5.97 4.55 -15.89
CA ALA A 556 5.86 3.56 -16.94
C ALA A 556 4.55 2.78 -16.76
N TRP A 557 3.88 2.46 -17.86
CA TRP A 557 2.87 1.42 -17.90
C TRP A 557 2.82 0.76 -19.27
N MET A 558 2.90 -0.57 -19.27
CA MET A 558 2.85 -1.38 -20.48
C MET A 558 2.23 -2.74 -20.19
N MET A 559 1.49 -3.26 -21.16
CA MET A 559 0.77 -4.52 -21.03
C MET A 559 0.95 -5.39 -22.26
N ARG A 560 0.95 -6.71 -22.09
CA ARG A 560 0.93 -7.67 -23.20
C ARG A 560 0.15 -8.92 -22.79
N GLY A 561 -0.58 -9.49 -23.75
CA GLY A 561 -1.26 -10.77 -23.59
C GLY A 561 -2.75 -10.67 -23.90
N ALA A 562 -3.53 -11.56 -23.31
CA ALA A 562 -4.92 -11.78 -23.64
C ALA A 562 -5.76 -10.50 -23.54
N GLY A 563 -6.45 -10.14 -24.62
CA GLY A 563 -7.34 -8.97 -24.68
C GLY A 563 -6.61 -7.62 -24.79
N VAL A 564 -5.27 -7.59 -24.76
CA VAL A 564 -4.47 -6.37 -24.91
C VAL A 564 -4.17 -6.11 -26.39
N PRO A 565 -4.52 -4.93 -26.93
CA PRO A 565 -4.11 -4.57 -28.29
C PRO A 565 -2.59 -4.58 -28.46
N ALA A 566 -2.11 -5.20 -29.53
CA ALA A 566 -0.69 -5.47 -29.76
C ALA A 566 -0.04 -4.45 -30.72
N GLY A 567 1.20 -4.07 -30.43
CA GLY A 567 2.02 -3.23 -31.30
C GLY A 567 1.63 -1.76 -31.30
N ILE A 568 1.09 -1.25 -30.18
CA ILE A 568 0.56 0.11 -30.10
C ILE A 568 1.25 0.88 -28.97
N THR A 569 1.72 2.10 -29.29
CA THR A 569 2.04 3.11 -28.30
C THR A 569 0.85 4.04 -28.16
N VAL A 570 0.25 4.05 -26.97
CA VAL A 570 -0.97 4.79 -26.64
C VAL A 570 -0.58 6.15 -26.09
N SER A 571 -1.14 7.23 -26.65
CA SER A 571 -0.88 8.60 -26.20
C SER A 571 -2.02 9.20 -25.37
N GLU A 572 -2.99 8.38 -24.97
CA GLU A 572 -4.07 8.82 -24.09
C GLU A 572 -3.53 9.06 -22.67
N MET A 573 -4.10 10.05 -21.97
CA MET A 573 -3.74 10.30 -20.58
C MET A 573 -4.22 9.12 -19.74
N THR A 574 -3.34 8.57 -18.91
CA THR A 574 -3.69 7.48 -17.96
C THR A 574 -3.05 7.74 -16.60
N SER A 575 -3.54 7.08 -15.57
CA SER A 575 -3.00 7.16 -14.21
C SER A 575 -2.92 5.80 -13.54
N THR A 576 -2.10 5.66 -12.49
CA THR A 576 -1.97 4.40 -11.75
C THR A 576 -3.30 3.88 -11.19
N VAL A 577 -4.28 4.75 -10.91
CA VAL A 577 -5.65 4.34 -10.54
C VAL A 577 -6.38 3.60 -11.66
N ASP A 578 -6.01 3.79 -12.93
CA ASP A 578 -6.66 3.16 -14.10
C ASP A 578 -6.24 1.70 -14.31
N ILE A 579 -5.19 1.25 -13.61
CA ILE A 579 -4.74 -0.15 -13.65
C ILE A 579 -5.86 -1.07 -13.15
N TYR A 580 -6.56 -0.69 -12.08
CA TYR A 580 -7.65 -1.47 -11.50
C TYR A 580 -8.81 -1.71 -12.49
N PRO A 581 -9.47 -0.68 -13.06
CA PRO A 581 -10.56 -0.89 -14.02
C PRO A 581 -10.08 -1.54 -15.33
N THR A 582 -8.81 -1.36 -15.71
CA THR A 582 -8.24 -2.06 -16.87
C THR A 582 -8.15 -3.57 -16.64
N LEU A 583 -7.64 -3.99 -15.47
CA LEU A 583 -7.64 -5.40 -15.09
C LEU A 583 -9.07 -5.93 -14.89
N ALA A 584 -9.99 -5.10 -14.37
CA ALA A 584 -11.40 -5.44 -14.24
C ALA A 584 -12.04 -5.79 -15.59
N TYR A 585 -11.76 -4.98 -16.61
CA TYR A 585 -12.21 -5.22 -17.98
C TYR A 585 -11.61 -6.50 -18.57
N LEU A 586 -10.29 -6.66 -18.48
CA LEU A 586 -9.55 -7.79 -19.09
C LEU A 586 -9.82 -9.14 -18.40
N LEU A 587 -10.11 -9.13 -17.10
CA LEU A 587 -10.32 -10.32 -16.27
C LEU A 587 -11.78 -10.50 -15.83
N HIS A 588 -12.68 -9.64 -16.31
CA HIS A 588 -14.12 -9.74 -16.16
C HIS A 588 -14.63 -9.75 -14.71
N PHE A 589 -14.03 -8.93 -13.83
CA PHE A 589 -14.53 -8.71 -12.48
C PHE A 589 -15.19 -7.33 -12.33
N PRO A 590 -16.10 -7.12 -11.36
CA PRO A 590 -16.83 -5.86 -11.23
C PRO A 590 -15.95 -4.75 -10.64
N VAL A 591 -16.09 -3.54 -11.20
CA VAL A 591 -15.53 -2.30 -10.64
C VAL A 591 -16.48 -1.79 -9.55
N GLY A 592 -15.94 -1.46 -8.37
CA GLY A 592 -16.73 -0.92 -7.25
C GLY A 592 -17.08 0.55 -7.44
N GLU A 593 -18.13 1.03 -6.76
CA GLU A 593 -18.60 2.42 -6.84
C GLU A 593 -17.58 3.46 -6.34
N HIS A 594 -16.61 3.02 -5.52
CA HIS A 594 -15.58 3.89 -4.94
C HIS A 594 -14.28 3.94 -5.76
N VAL A 595 -14.20 3.24 -6.89
CA VAL A 595 -13.02 3.25 -7.75
C VAL A 595 -12.97 4.56 -8.53
N ASP A 596 -11.87 5.29 -8.41
CA ASP A 596 -11.64 6.56 -9.11
C ASP A 596 -11.05 6.37 -10.51
N GLY A 597 -10.40 5.22 -10.73
CA GLY A 597 -9.85 4.84 -12.01
C GLY A 597 -10.91 4.80 -13.11
N VAL A 598 -10.51 5.21 -14.31
CA VAL A 598 -11.33 5.14 -15.52
C VAL A 598 -10.74 4.13 -16.49
N LEU A 599 -11.60 3.41 -17.21
CA LEU A 599 -11.14 2.49 -18.25
C LEU A 599 -10.54 3.30 -19.42
N PRO A 600 -9.29 3.02 -19.86
CA PRO A 600 -8.70 3.67 -21.02
C PRO A 600 -9.51 3.44 -22.33
N GLN A 601 -9.41 4.40 -23.24
CA GLN A 601 -10.08 4.42 -24.55
C GLN A 601 -9.63 3.26 -25.43
N ILE A 602 -8.36 2.83 -25.33
CA ILE A 602 -7.87 1.66 -26.06
C ILE A 602 -8.64 0.37 -25.72
N PHE A 603 -9.26 0.31 -24.54
CA PHE A 603 -10.14 -0.78 -24.11
C PHE A 603 -11.64 -0.45 -24.24
N GLY A 604 -11.99 0.66 -24.91
CA GLY A 604 -13.37 1.09 -25.12
C GLY A 604 -13.99 1.88 -23.96
N GLY A 605 -13.20 2.32 -22.99
CA GLY A 605 -13.66 3.19 -21.91
C GLY A 605 -13.70 4.67 -22.31
N SER A 606 -14.03 5.54 -21.35
CA SER A 606 -14.06 6.99 -21.56
C SER A 606 -12.67 7.61 -21.68
N GLY A 607 -11.65 6.97 -21.09
CA GLY A 607 -10.37 7.60 -20.79
C GLY A 607 -10.51 8.75 -19.80
N ARG A 608 -9.39 9.46 -19.56
CA ARG A 608 -9.35 10.69 -18.77
C ARG A 608 -8.85 11.86 -19.61
N GLU A 609 -9.41 13.04 -19.35
CA GLU A 609 -8.88 14.30 -19.88
C GLU A 609 -7.76 14.86 -18.99
N ILE A 610 -7.85 14.64 -17.68
CA ILE A 610 -6.91 15.12 -16.66
C ILE A 610 -6.31 13.94 -15.89
N ALA A 611 -4.98 13.90 -15.80
CA ALA A 611 -4.26 13.06 -14.87
C ALA A 611 -3.82 13.89 -13.65
N PHE A 612 -4.19 13.43 -12.45
CA PHE A 612 -3.83 14.08 -11.20
C PHE A 612 -2.68 13.32 -10.52
N SER A 613 -1.70 14.08 -10.06
CA SER A 613 -0.64 13.61 -9.18
C SER A 613 -0.56 14.56 -8.00
N ASN A 614 -0.42 14.06 -6.77
CA ASN A 614 -0.31 14.88 -5.58
C ASN A 614 0.61 14.31 -4.50
N SER A 615 1.04 15.17 -3.58
CA SER A 615 1.73 14.79 -2.35
C SER A 615 0.84 15.04 -1.15
N LEU A 616 0.48 13.96 -0.47
CA LEU A 616 -0.28 13.95 0.78
C LEU A 616 0.63 13.62 1.98
N TYR A 617 1.88 14.10 1.96
CA TYR A 617 2.84 13.83 3.02
C TYR A 617 2.62 14.76 4.23
N PRO A 618 2.25 14.24 5.42
CA PRO A 618 1.98 15.08 6.58
C PRO A 618 3.19 15.94 7.01
N GLY A 619 2.91 17.19 7.43
CA GLY A 619 3.94 18.13 7.86
C GLY A 619 4.71 18.82 6.72
N ARG A 620 4.38 18.52 5.45
CA ARG A 620 4.88 19.22 4.26
C ARG A 620 3.78 20.03 3.59
N THR A 621 4.13 20.92 2.68
CA THR A 621 3.14 21.60 1.84
C THR A 621 2.43 20.57 0.96
N TYR A 622 1.12 20.72 0.81
CA TYR A 622 0.36 19.94 -0.14
C TYR A 622 0.69 20.41 -1.55
N CYS A 623 1.01 19.47 -2.44
CA CYS A 623 1.35 19.74 -3.84
C CYS A 623 0.43 18.96 -4.76
N LEU A 624 -0.13 19.59 -5.79
CA LEU A 624 -0.96 18.95 -6.81
C LEU A 624 -0.53 19.38 -8.21
N ARG A 625 -0.48 18.44 -9.14
CA ARG A 625 -0.38 18.68 -10.58
C ARG A 625 -1.55 18.03 -11.30
N ALA A 626 -2.33 18.83 -12.01
CA ALA A 626 -3.41 18.38 -12.87
C ALA A 626 -2.99 18.55 -14.33
N ARG A 627 -2.79 17.45 -15.05
CA ARG A 627 -2.17 17.42 -16.38
C ARG A 627 -3.18 17.02 -17.44
N THR A 628 -3.28 17.84 -18.46
CA THR A 628 -3.92 17.50 -19.74
C THR A 628 -2.84 17.19 -20.78
N ARG A 629 -3.23 16.87 -22.02
CA ARG A 629 -2.30 16.72 -23.13
C ARG A 629 -1.48 17.99 -23.42
N GLU A 630 -2.04 19.18 -23.18
CA GLU A 630 -1.46 20.45 -23.65
C GLU A 630 -1.04 21.39 -22.52
N HIS A 631 -1.65 21.28 -21.35
CA HIS A 631 -1.46 22.20 -20.22
C HIS A 631 -1.36 21.45 -18.90
N THR A 632 -0.66 22.06 -17.93
CA THR A 632 -0.60 21.61 -16.54
C THR A 632 -1.06 22.73 -15.61
N PHE A 633 -1.88 22.38 -14.62
CA PHE A 633 -2.20 23.24 -13.50
C PHE A 633 -1.41 22.82 -12.26
N HIS A 634 -0.78 23.81 -11.61
CA HIS A 634 -0.03 23.67 -10.38
C HIS A 634 -0.84 24.24 -9.23
N LEU A 635 -0.81 23.53 -8.12
CA LEU A 635 -1.22 24.04 -6.82
C LEU A 635 -0.22 23.63 -5.76
N GLU A 636 0.13 24.57 -4.89
CA GLU A 636 0.89 24.31 -3.68
C GLU A 636 0.29 25.09 -2.50
N SER A 637 0.06 24.42 -1.37
CA SER A 637 -0.42 25.09 -0.15
C SER A 637 0.71 25.89 0.50
N THR A 638 0.33 26.94 1.24
CA THR A 638 1.28 27.64 2.13
C THR A 638 1.41 26.97 3.48
N ASP A 639 0.32 26.34 3.93
CA ASP A 639 0.27 25.62 5.20
C ASP A 639 0.69 24.17 5.04
N ALA A 640 1.22 23.60 6.12
CA ALA A 640 1.55 22.19 6.16
C ALA A 640 0.27 21.34 6.18
N LEU A 641 0.30 20.24 5.44
CA LEU A 641 -0.72 19.20 5.48
C LEU A 641 -0.80 18.61 6.89
N LEU A 642 -2.01 18.52 7.42
CA LEU A 642 -2.27 17.89 8.72
C LEU A 642 -2.10 16.37 8.64
N PRO A 643 -1.86 15.67 9.76
CA PRO A 643 -1.77 14.21 9.79
C PRO A 643 -2.98 13.47 9.24
N ASN A 644 -4.15 14.12 9.28
CA ASN A 644 -5.42 13.63 8.76
C ASN A 644 -5.61 13.84 7.25
N GLY A 645 -4.59 14.36 6.55
CA GLY A 645 -4.61 14.58 5.10
C GLY A 645 -5.34 15.84 4.64
N THR A 646 -5.73 16.75 5.54
CA THR A 646 -6.33 18.05 5.16
C THR A 646 -5.40 19.24 5.26
N VAL A 647 -5.73 20.29 4.51
CA VAL A 647 -5.03 21.57 4.50
C VAL A 647 -6.00 22.71 4.14
N ASP A 648 -5.76 23.89 4.70
CA ASP A 648 -6.44 25.12 4.28
C ASP A 648 -5.83 25.62 2.96
N LEU A 649 -6.66 25.76 1.94
CA LEU A 649 -6.24 26.15 0.59
C LEU A 649 -6.53 27.61 0.25
N ALA A 650 -7.08 28.41 1.17
CA ALA A 650 -7.40 29.82 0.93
C ALA A 650 -6.18 30.66 0.51
N ARG A 651 -4.97 30.22 0.88
CA ARG A 651 -3.69 30.87 0.52
C ARG A 651 -2.85 30.08 -0.47
N ALA A 652 -3.40 29.02 -1.07
CA ALA A 652 -2.65 28.20 -2.01
C ALA A 652 -2.19 29.01 -3.23
N VAL A 653 -0.96 28.75 -3.66
CA VAL A 653 -0.38 29.34 -4.87
C VAL A 653 -0.75 28.45 -6.05
N THR A 654 -1.24 29.07 -7.13
CA THR A 654 -1.66 28.34 -8.34
C THR A 654 -1.04 28.95 -9.59
N ALA A 655 -0.79 28.11 -10.59
CA ALA A 655 -0.26 28.54 -11.88
C ALA A 655 -0.63 27.53 -12.98
N CYS A 656 -0.85 28.01 -14.21
CA CYS A 656 -0.99 27.16 -15.40
C CYS A 656 0.29 27.22 -16.22
N TYR A 657 0.65 26.14 -16.92
CA TYR A 657 1.82 26.06 -17.80
C TYR A 657 1.46 25.31 -19.09
N PRO A 658 2.15 25.58 -20.22
CA PRO A 658 2.19 24.61 -21.31
C PRO A 658 2.81 23.30 -20.80
N ARG A 659 2.30 22.15 -21.25
CA ARG A 659 2.77 20.81 -20.82
C ARG A 659 4.29 20.65 -20.95
N SER A 660 4.88 21.16 -22.03
CA SER A 660 6.32 21.07 -22.31
C SER A 660 7.21 22.00 -21.49
N GLU A 661 6.62 22.96 -20.75
CA GLU A 661 7.33 23.97 -19.96
C GLU A 661 6.86 23.95 -18.49
N GLU A 662 6.37 22.80 -18.02
CA GLU A 662 5.81 22.62 -16.67
C GLU A 662 6.82 23.01 -15.57
N GLY A 663 6.44 23.95 -14.71
CA GLY A 663 7.21 24.34 -13.53
C GLY A 663 8.43 25.22 -13.81
N ILE A 664 8.60 25.71 -15.05
CA ILE A 664 9.66 26.65 -15.40
C ILE A 664 9.20 28.07 -15.05
N ALA A 665 9.90 28.70 -14.11
CA ALA A 665 9.60 30.08 -13.70
C ALA A 665 9.63 31.06 -14.90
N GLY A 666 8.61 31.91 -15.00
CA GLY A 666 8.43 32.85 -16.10
C GLY A 666 7.72 32.26 -17.33
N ARG A 667 7.31 30.99 -17.28
CA ARG A 667 6.51 30.31 -18.31
C ARG A 667 5.06 30.07 -17.89
N GLU A 668 4.64 30.66 -16.79
CA GLU A 668 3.27 30.64 -16.31
C GLU A 668 2.32 31.30 -17.34
N ILE A 669 1.16 30.70 -17.56
CA ILE A 669 0.08 31.23 -18.38
C ILE A 669 -0.98 31.83 -17.45
N ASP A 670 -1.27 33.11 -17.67
CA ASP A 670 -2.44 33.78 -17.11
C ASP A 670 -3.53 33.86 -18.20
N ASP A 671 -4.40 32.85 -18.23
CA ASP A 671 -5.53 32.77 -19.16
C ASP A 671 -6.83 32.44 -18.40
N PRO A 672 -7.85 33.32 -18.44
CA PRO A 672 -9.17 33.04 -17.87
C PRO A 672 -9.81 31.74 -18.37
N ALA A 673 -9.57 31.33 -19.63
CA ALA A 673 -10.13 30.10 -20.18
C ALA A 673 -9.52 28.86 -19.52
N LEU A 674 -8.21 28.88 -19.23
CA LEU A 674 -7.55 27.80 -18.49
C LEU A 674 -8.04 27.73 -17.04
N ARG A 675 -8.29 28.88 -16.39
CA ARG A 675 -8.88 28.89 -15.04
C ARG A 675 -10.29 28.30 -15.03
N ALA A 676 -11.13 28.72 -15.97
CA ALA A 676 -12.49 28.19 -16.11
C ALA A 676 -12.52 26.68 -16.39
N PHE A 677 -11.49 26.16 -17.06
CA PHE A 677 -11.31 24.73 -17.26
C PHE A 677 -10.79 24.03 -15.99
N PHE A 678 -9.65 24.44 -15.43
CA PHE A 678 -9.00 23.70 -14.35
C PHE A 678 -9.68 23.86 -13.00
N TYR A 679 -10.17 25.05 -12.63
CA TYR A 679 -10.61 25.31 -11.26
C TYR A 679 -11.76 24.38 -10.84
N PRO A 680 -12.83 24.17 -11.62
CA PRO A 680 -13.89 23.25 -11.21
C PRO A 680 -13.40 21.81 -11.01
N HIS A 681 -12.61 21.28 -11.96
CA HIS A 681 -12.09 19.91 -11.90
C HIS A 681 -11.13 19.70 -10.72
N VAL A 682 -10.26 20.68 -10.48
CA VAL A 682 -9.31 20.60 -9.37
C VAL A 682 -10.03 20.75 -8.03
N ARG A 683 -11.00 21.66 -7.91
CA ARG A 683 -11.79 21.81 -6.68
C ARG A 683 -12.56 20.55 -6.33
N ASP A 684 -13.11 19.86 -7.33
CA ASP A 684 -13.78 18.56 -7.16
C ASP A 684 -12.81 17.51 -6.62
N PHE A 685 -11.63 17.37 -7.24
CA PHE A 685 -10.55 16.47 -6.76
C PHE A 685 -10.08 16.79 -5.33
N LEU A 686 -10.16 18.04 -4.90
CA LEU A 686 -9.74 18.46 -3.55
C LEU A 686 -10.79 18.15 -2.47
N THR A 687 -11.94 17.60 -2.82
CA THR A 687 -12.96 17.17 -1.85
C THR A 687 -12.36 16.14 -0.91
N GLY A 688 -12.43 16.40 0.40
CA GLY A 688 -11.80 15.57 1.44
C GLY A 688 -10.35 15.97 1.79
N ILE A 689 -9.69 16.78 0.97
CA ILE A 689 -8.36 17.35 1.23
C ILE A 689 -8.46 18.81 1.71
N ALA A 690 -9.28 19.62 1.04
CA ALA A 690 -9.44 21.02 1.43
C ALA A 690 -10.23 21.13 2.74
N SER A 691 -9.76 21.96 3.68
CA SER A 691 -10.52 22.33 4.87
C SER A 691 -10.86 23.82 4.87
N ASN A 692 -11.91 24.21 5.60
CA ASN A 692 -12.27 25.62 5.81
C ASN A 692 -11.44 26.27 6.94
N GLY A 693 -10.22 25.78 7.17
CA GLY A 693 -9.42 26.10 8.36
C GLY A 693 -9.92 25.44 9.65
N GLU A 694 -10.89 24.52 9.54
CA GLU A 694 -11.49 23.81 10.68
C GLU A 694 -10.49 22.81 11.27
N ILE A 695 -10.10 23.02 12.52
CA ILE A 695 -9.10 22.21 13.21
C ILE A 695 -9.58 21.92 14.63
N PHE A 696 -9.64 20.63 14.99
CA PHE A 696 -9.78 20.22 16.38
C PHE A 696 -8.46 20.44 17.12
N PRO A 697 -8.49 20.95 18.38
CA PRO A 697 -7.28 21.02 19.19
C PRO A 697 -6.78 19.59 19.48
N PRO A 698 -5.46 19.41 19.69
CA PRO A 698 -4.95 18.12 20.13
C PRO A 698 -5.64 17.70 21.45
N PRO A 699 -5.90 16.40 21.67
CA PRO A 699 -6.52 15.92 22.89
C PRO A 699 -5.78 16.42 24.13
N LYS A 700 -6.51 16.97 25.11
CA LYS A 700 -5.92 17.54 26.34
C LYS A 700 -5.40 16.46 27.32
N GLU A 701 -5.70 15.19 27.07
CA GLU A 701 -5.27 14.01 27.85
C GLU A 701 -5.01 12.84 26.87
N ALA A 702 -3.89 12.12 27.05
CA ALA A 702 -3.50 10.93 26.29
C ALA A 702 -3.49 9.69 27.19
#